data_AF-A0AAE3GFH5-F1
#
_entry.id   AF-A0AAE3GFH5-F1
#
_cell.length_a   1.000
_cell.length_b   1.000
_cell.length_c   1.000
_cell.angle_alpha   90.00
_cell.angle_beta   90.00
_cell.angle_gamma   90.00
#
_symmetry.space_group_name_H-M   'P 1'
#
loop_
_entity.id
_entity.type
_entity.pdbx_description
1 polymer ?
#
loop_
_entity_poly.entity_id
_entity_poly.type
_entity_poly.pdbx_seq_one_letter_code
_entity_poly.pdbx_strand_id
1 'polypeptide(L)'
;MTAVPAGWALISKRPDTYDDYAVLAASRAPFTARQFNQIVVRNSPGDPPASHETGAAALPWVWFTRSKRGDTTYVGVAIRDWTADFDATNRPIAETRYFCVALDDFLSAGFTYSGLYEAVRGIGLADRDTDDPVELTAPAAPPPVETVDFDVAATAAAGLLTGSVALLGGGAELAERLAVLDAVAALLPSGAKAWLTAAGWADFGVNHPLRLAFTARARTGDLAVDLRGTDRPGGGESAYRERLLELARGRGADAVRRHLAGLGHLRACDPVAAVVGLEELDRPRICVSAARSGRLTPELVRQLDEAGRFGDLTPDEHELVVRAYFEVAQPRDMWADRALLAGHRLSTMDELVEEVVRTRAPRSFWTADDLLHVAGMADAAGAHAGYVRALRALGDAPLVATRIAPVVGRLVEHPQWSAALAPLVASSDALSVAVLRRVHGSEGAVAPDLLDLLDREHGDRTWGRYRRLFAAGGQVDPGDLAELNQVDGDAVPLVLRVAQHTGDTARLGRLFEAFLGLARAVGHALRPSWLSLLRDWPDPDPAVRAALDVALCRAGEPPRQDLVVADERYWNALVAEVDTTPLTLPQQQAFGDALAAGLHRGWGGDLAAFRRTLGVLSRLADPHTRPHLSTPRLVARIADEVAANPAVLGQPWLQPWLPQLELDPRLRAGVLRTRLYWIEADATPHEVAALVARVHASGVLGTDEIAPIVLQRWRPAPSGWMDFLLALNTHLLDGGDRNALGRCVRWAEFLMADGTGSLLQPAALHTAQWRLLPQLQLLTHLMRMAVKAGWPEVRSEAAVTLLRRLHRQVGDLLRGVGAGERGAPRIRLPWARPGEHESE
;
A
#
# COMPACT_ATOMS: atom_id res chain seq x y z
N MET A 1 -8.85 -60.90 -10.00
CA MET A 1 -7.86 -61.17 -11.06
C MET A 1 -8.28 -60.37 -12.27
N THR A 2 -7.43 -59.48 -12.75
CA THR A 2 -7.74 -58.64 -13.91
C THR A 2 -7.19 -59.34 -15.14
N ALA A 3 -8.06 -59.70 -16.08
CA ALA A 3 -7.66 -60.21 -17.39
C ALA A 3 -7.16 -59.05 -18.25
N VAL A 4 -6.03 -59.24 -18.93
CA VAL A 4 -5.37 -58.25 -19.77
C VAL A 4 -5.22 -58.79 -21.20
N PRO A 5 -5.72 -58.10 -22.23
CA PRO A 5 -5.59 -58.55 -23.60
C PRO A 5 -4.13 -58.41 -24.08
N ALA A 6 -3.60 -59.48 -24.69
CA ALA A 6 -2.26 -59.53 -25.24
C ALA A 6 -2.27 -59.87 -26.73
N GLY A 7 -1.60 -59.04 -27.53
CA GLY A 7 -1.28 -59.41 -28.90
C GLY A 7 -0.21 -60.48 -28.94
N TRP A 8 -0.20 -61.30 -29.97
CA TRP A 8 0.75 -62.39 -30.13
C TRP A 8 1.19 -62.58 -31.58
N ALA A 9 2.36 -63.21 -31.76
CA ALA A 9 2.87 -63.66 -33.05
C ALA A 9 3.76 -64.91 -32.89
N LEU A 10 3.72 -65.80 -33.88
CA LEU A 10 4.60 -66.95 -34.03
C LEU A 10 5.54 -66.71 -35.21
N ILE A 11 6.84 -66.67 -34.94
CA ILE A 11 7.90 -66.52 -35.94
C ILE A 11 8.66 -67.83 -36.01
N SER A 12 8.65 -68.47 -37.16
CA SER A 12 9.35 -69.73 -37.37
C SER A 12 9.66 -69.91 -38.86
N LYS A 13 10.19 -71.07 -39.20
CA LYS A 13 10.41 -71.53 -40.57
C LYS A 13 9.53 -72.75 -40.82
N ARG A 14 9.03 -72.92 -42.05
CA ARG A 14 8.28 -74.13 -42.39
C ARG A 14 9.25 -75.33 -42.50
N PRO A 15 8.94 -76.49 -41.90
CA PRO A 15 9.75 -77.69 -42.03
C PRO A 15 10.02 -78.04 -43.50
N ASP A 16 11.19 -78.61 -43.79
CA ASP A 16 11.60 -79.04 -45.14
C ASP A 16 11.63 -77.94 -46.22
N THR A 17 11.61 -76.65 -45.84
CA THR A 17 11.69 -75.53 -46.80
C THR A 17 13.04 -74.80 -46.77
N TYR A 18 13.36 -74.07 -47.84
CA TYR A 18 14.50 -73.15 -47.91
C TYR A 18 14.16 -71.73 -47.44
N ASP A 19 12.90 -71.47 -47.07
CA ASP A 19 12.43 -70.14 -46.70
C ASP A 19 13.15 -69.60 -45.45
N ASP A 20 13.33 -68.29 -45.34
CA ASP A 20 13.83 -67.69 -44.10
C ASP A 20 12.74 -67.62 -43.02
N TYR A 21 13.15 -67.32 -41.78
CA TYR A 21 12.22 -67.12 -40.67
C TYR A 21 11.24 -65.97 -40.98
N ALA A 22 9.94 -66.27 -40.84
CA ALA A 22 8.86 -65.33 -41.07
C ALA A 22 7.75 -65.49 -40.02
N VAL A 23 6.86 -64.51 -39.94
CA VAL A 23 5.65 -64.63 -39.12
C VAL A 23 4.70 -65.62 -39.78
N LEU A 24 4.50 -66.77 -39.14
CA LEU A 24 3.61 -67.82 -39.62
C LEU A 24 2.15 -67.57 -39.21
N ALA A 25 1.95 -67.04 -38.01
CA ALA A 25 0.64 -66.69 -37.46
C ALA A 25 0.76 -65.49 -36.51
N ALA A 26 -0.26 -64.64 -36.43
CA ALA A 26 -0.29 -63.52 -35.50
C ALA A 26 -1.72 -63.03 -35.24
N SER A 27 -1.93 -62.45 -34.06
CA SER A 27 -3.13 -61.67 -33.77
C SER A 27 -3.29 -60.45 -34.71
N ARG A 28 -4.52 -59.99 -34.92
CA ARG A 28 -4.84 -58.79 -35.73
C ARG A 28 -4.52 -57.48 -35.02
N ALA A 29 -4.33 -57.50 -33.70
CA ALA A 29 -4.04 -56.35 -32.87
C ALA A 29 -3.11 -56.75 -31.70
N PRO A 30 -2.26 -55.83 -31.19
CA PRO A 30 -2.16 -54.43 -31.54
C PRO A 30 -1.14 -54.17 -32.64
N PHE A 31 -0.55 -55.18 -33.29
CA PHE A 31 0.36 -54.97 -34.40
C PHE A 31 -0.02 -55.83 -35.59
N THR A 32 0.39 -55.40 -36.78
CA THR A 32 0.33 -56.24 -37.98
C THR A 32 1.43 -57.29 -37.95
N ALA A 33 1.29 -58.40 -38.68
CA ALA A 33 2.33 -59.43 -38.80
C ALA A 33 3.71 -58.84 -39.17
N ARG A 34 3.76 -57.90 -40.13
CA ARG A 34 5.00 -57.20 -40.51
C ARG A 34 5.62 -56.44 -39.33
N GLN A 35 4.81 -55.74 -38.55
CA GLN A 35 5.29 -54.99 -37.38
C GLN A 35 5.77 -55.91 -36.27
N PHE A 36 5.06 -57.03 -36.01
CA PHE A 36 5.53 -58.06 -35.09
C PHE A 36 6.90 -58.59 -35.50
N ASN A 37 7.09 -58.93 -36.78
CA ASN A 37 8.39 -59.38 -37.28
C ASN A 37 9.49 -58.34 -37.01
N GLN A 38 9.23 -57.07 -37.33
CA GLN A 38 10.18 -55.98 -37.10
C GLN A 38 10.54 -55.79 -35.62
N ILE A 39 9.56 -55.90 -34.73
CA ILE A 39 9.76 -55.77 -33.28
C ILE A 39 10.67 -56.89 -32.77
N VAL A 40 10.36 -58.14 -33.13
CA VAL A 40 11.10 -59.31 -32.62
C VAL A 40 12.51 -59.36 -33.18
N VAL A 41 12.67 -59.20 -34.51
CA VAL A 41 13.99 -59.24 -35.18
C VAL A 41 14.90 -58.12 -34.68
N ARG A 42 14.40 -56.89 -34.59
CA ARG A 42 15.22 -55.73 -34.16
C ARG A 42 15.75 -55.88 -32.73
N ASN A 43 15.01 -56.59 -31.88
CA ASN A 43 15.38 -56.78 -30.48
C ASN A 43 15.93 -58.18 -30.19
N SER A 44 16.34 -58.93 -31.21
CA SER A 44 16.89 -60.27 -31.02
C SER A 44 18.17 -60.21 -30.17
N PRO A 45 18.33 -61.10 -29.17
CA PRO A 45 19.52 -61.16 -28.32
C PRO A 45 20.78 -61.71 -29.02
N GLY A 46 20.62 -62.26 -30.23
CA GLY A 46 21.70 -62.85 -31.02
C GLY A 46 21.22 -64.04 -31.86
N ASP A 47 22.18 -64.79 -32.38
CA ASP A 47 21.95 -66.07 -33.05
C ASP A 47 21.85 -67.19 -32.01
N PRO A 48 20.91 -68.14 -32.15
CA PRO A 48 20.79 -69.23 -31.20
C PRO A 48 22.07 -70.09 -31.18
N PRO A 49 22.41 -70.70 -30.03
CA PRO A 49 23.54 -71.62 -29.90
C PRO A 49 23.35 -72.87 -30.77
N ALA A 50 24.29 -73.81 -30.72
CA ALA A 50 24.03 -75.13 -31.28
C ALA A 50 22.95 -75.87 -30.46
N SER A 51 22.13 -76.72 -31.09
CA SER A 51 20.99 -77.39 -30.43
C SER A 51 21.36 -78.37 -29.30
N HIS A 52 22.63 -78.72 -29.18
CA HIS A 52 23.17 -79.60 -28.13
C HIS A 52 23.89 -78.84 -27.01
N GLU A 53 23.95 -77.50 -27.08
CA GLU A 53 24.55 -76.69 -26.04
C GLU A 53 23.73 -76.74 -24.75
N THR A 54 24.42 -76.72 -23.60
CA THR A 54 23.79 -76.78 -22.26
C THR A 54 24.28 -75.63 -21.39
N GLY A 55 23.51 -75.27 -20.36
CA GLY A 55 23.83 -74.18 -19.45
C GLY A 55 23.14 -72.87 -19.82
N ALA A 56 23.65 -71.75 -19.29
CA ALA A 56 22.95 -70.45 -19.36
C ALA A 56 22.77 -69.89 -20.78
N ALA A 57 23.65 -70.28 -21.71
CA ALA A 57 23.58 -69.88 -23.13
C ALA A 57 22.63 -70.74 -23.95
N ALA A 58 22.17 -71.90 -23.45
CA ALA A 58 21.25 -72.78 -24.16
C ALA A 58 19.85 -72.17 -24.31
N LEU A 59 19.10 -72.59 -25.33
CA LEU A 59 17.66 -72.31 -25.41
C LEU A 59 16.91 -73.06 -24.29
N PRO A 60 15.80 -72.52 -23.75
CA PRO A 60 15.05 -71.37 -24.26
C PRO A 60 15.64 -70.00 -23.90
N TRP A 61 15.62 -69.09 -24.87
CA TRP A 61 15.95 -67.69 -24.67
C TRP A 61 14.68 -66.85 -24.50
N VAL A 62 14.68 -65.99 -23.49
CA VAL A 62 13.56 -65.08 -23.22
C VAL A 62 14.05 -63.65 -23.18
N TRP A 63 13.39 -62.75 -23.93
CA TRP A 63 13.70 -61.33 -23.88
C TRP A 63 12.44 -60.47 -23.93
N PHE A 64 12.56 -59.29 -23.32
CA PHE A 64 11.50 -58.32 -23.14
C PHE A 64 11.78 -57.11 -24.00
N THR A 65 10.76 -56.69 -24.73
CA THR A 65 10.86 -55.59 -25.68
C THR A 65 9.92 -54.46 -25.29
N ARG A 66 10.25 -53.26 -25.79
CA ARG A 66 9.35 -52.11 -25.74
C ARG A 66 9.00 -51.68 -27.16
N SER A 67 7.71 -51.49 -27.41
CA SER A 67 7.17 -51.10 -28.71
C SER A 67 6.17 -49.98 -28.53
N LYS A 68 5.97 -49.13 -29.55
CA LYS A 68 4.98 -48.04 -29.51
C LYS A 68 4.03 -48.15 -30.70
N ARG A 69 2.74 -47.92 -30.46
CA ARG A 69 1.72 -47.73 -31.50
C ARG A 69 0.85 -46.54 -31.10
N GLY A 70 0.93 -45.46 -31.88
CA GLY A 70 0.38 -44.17 -31.45
C GLY A 70 1.01 -43.75 -30.12
N ASP A 71 0.18 -43.35 -29.17
CA ASP A 71 0.62 -42.92 -27.84
C ASP A 71 0.76 -44.08 -26.83
N THR A 72 0.33 -45.29 -27.20
CA THR A 72 0.41 -46.46 -26.33
C THR A 72 1.77 -47.15 -26.45
N THR A 73 2.42 -47.35 -25.30
CA THR A 73 3.62 -48.17 -25.19
C THR A 73 3.23 -49.58 -24.79
N TYR A 74 3.86 -50.58 -25.40
CA TYR A 74 3.62 -52.00 -25.16
C TYR A 74 4.88 -52.66 -24.61
N VAL A 75 4.70 -53.51 -23.60
CA VAL A 75 5.73 -54.40 -23.06
C VAL A 75 5.53 -55.75 -23.70
N GLY A 76 6.56 -56.26 -24.36
CA GLY A 76 6.53 -57.56 -25.01
C GLY A 76 7.45 -58.58 -24.35
N VAL A 77 7.14 -59.86 -24.53
CA VAL A 77 8.00 -61.00 -24.22
C VAL A 77 8.13 -61.88 -25.46
N ALA A 78 9.36 -62.22 -25.82
CA ALA A 78 9.68 -63.20 -26.85
C ALA A 78 10.33 -64.41 -26.20
N ILE A 79 9.90 -65.60 -26.60
CA ILE A 79 10.41 -66.90 -26.14
C ILE A 79 10.88 -67.65 -27.37
N ARG A 80 12.19 -67.88 -27.47
CA ARG A 80 12.79 -68.70 -28.53
C ARG A 80 13.16 -70.07 -27.98
N ASP A 81 12.69 -71.11 -28.65
CA ASP A 81 12.93 -72.50 -28.25
C ASP A 81 13.21 -73.37 -29.48
N TRP A 82 13.84 -74.53 -29.27
CA TRP A 82 14.03 -75.51 -30.33
C TRP A 82 12.72 -76.24 -30.64
N THR A 83 12.47 -76.44 -31.93
CA THR A 83 11.44 -77.37 -32.40
C THR A 83 12.05 -78.76 -32.61
N ALA A 84 11.20 -79.77 -32.80
CA ALA A 84 11.65 -81.09 -33.25
C ALA A 84 11.95 -81.12 -34.78
N ASP A 85 11.68 -80.02 -35.48
CA ASP A 85 11.73 -79.94 -36.94
C ASP A 85 13.08 -79.44 -37.45
N PHE A 86 13.34 -79.79 -38.71
CA PHE A 86 14.54 -79.41 -39.45
C PHE A 86 14.17 -78.71 -40.75
N ASP A 87 15.05 -77.83 -41.21
CA ASP A 87 14.88 -77.20 -42.53
C ASP A 87 15.42 -78.07 -43.68
N ALA A 88 15.23 -77.62 -44.92
CA ALA A 88 15.73 -78.31 -46.12
C ALA A 88 17.26 -78.50 -46.18
N THR A 89 18.02 -77.85 -45.28
CA THR A 89 19.47 -77.99 -45.12
C THR A 89 19.86 -78.83 -43.90
N ASN A 90 18.90 -79.52 -43.29
CA ASN A 90 19.04 -80.33 -42.08
C ASN A 90 19.54 -79.52 -40.86
N ARG A 91 19.20 -78.23 -40.80
CA ARG A 91 19.46 -77.38 -39.62
C ARG A 91 18.24 -77.42 -38.69
N PRO A 92 18.42 -77.58 -37.38
CA PRO A 92 17.32 -77.48 -36.42
C PRO A 92 16.61 -76.12 -36.53
N ILE A 93 15.28 -76.13 -36.44
CA ILE A 93 14.47 -74.91 -36.48
C ILE A 93 14.22 -74.41 -35.04
N ALA A 94 14.49 -73.14 -34.78
CA ALA A 94 14.18 -72.47 -33.52
C ALA A 94 12.98 -71.53 -33.69
N GLU A 95 11.83 -71.88 -33.12
CA GLU A 95 10.66 -71.00 -33.18
C GLU A 95 10.76 -69.87 -32.16
N THR A 96 10.13 -68.73 -32.43
CA THR A 96 9.98 -67.62 -31.50
C THR A 96 8.50 -67.27 -31.32
N ARG A 97 7.99 -67.46 -30.11
CA ARG A 97 6.65 -67.02 -29.68
C ARG A 97 6.76 -65.62 -29.06
N TYR A 98 5.98 -64.67 -29.52
CA TYR A 98 5.96 -63.31 -29.02
C TYR A 98 4.58 -62.94 -28.49
N PHE A 99 4.54 -62.26 -27.34
CA PHE A 99 3.34 -61.71 -26.73
C PHE A 99 3.61 -60.26 -26.33
N CYS A 100 2.61 -59.38 -26.40
CA CYS A 100 2.72 -58.02 -25.88
C CYS A 100 1.43 -57.48 -25.30
N VAL A 101 1.56 -56.69 -24.23
CA VAL A 101 0.46 -56.03 -23.52
C VAL A 101 0.71 -54.54 -23.44
N ALA A 102 -0.35 -53.73 -23.37
CA ALA A 102 -0.19 -52.30 -23.15
C ALA A 102 0.47 -52.06 -21.77
N LEU A 103 1.36 -51.08 -21.69
CA LEU A 103 2.12 -50.79 -20.47
C LEU A 103 1.20 -50.45 -19.30
N ASP A 104 0.13 -49.69 -19.54
CA ASP A 104 -0.79 -49.28 -18.48
C ASP A 104 -1.53 -50.49 -17.89
N ASP A 105 -1.92 -51.46 -18.73
CA ASP A 105 -2.52 -52.71 -18.27
C ASP A 105 -1.48 -53.61 -17.57
N PHE A 106 -0.25 -53.65 -18.09
CA PHE A 106 0.87 -54.37 -17.47
C PHE A 106 1.13 -53.86 -16.04
N LEU A 107 1.16 -52.54 -15.86
CA LEU A 107 1.38 -51.90 -14.56
C LEU A 107 0.18 -52.09 -13.62
N SER A 108 -1.04 -51.86 -14.13
CA SER A 108 -2.27 -51.96 -13.33
C SER A 108 -2.57 -53.38 -12.87
N ALA A 109 -2.26 -54.39 -13.69
CA ALA A 109 -2.38 -55.80 -13.33
C ALA A 109 -1.22 -56.31 -12.47
N GLY A 110 -0.17 -55.50 -12.25
CA GLY A 110 0.97 -55.87 -11.39
C GLY A 110 1.91 -56.89 -12.02
N PHE A 111 2.01 -56.95 -13.35
CA PHE A 111 2.92 -57.88 -14.01
C PHE A 111 4.40 -57.55 -13.71
N THR A 112 5.16 -58.62 -13.54
CA THR A 112 6.63 -58.64 -13.58
C THR A 112 7.09 -59.35 -14.86
N TYR A 113 8.38 -59.34 -15.19
CA TYR A 113 8.91 -60.07 -16.33
C TYR A 113 8.75 -61.58 -16.18
N SER A 114 9.07 -62.13 -15.01
CA SER A 114 8.79 -63.54 -14.72
C SER A 114 7.30 -63.84 -14.76
N GLY A 115 6.46 -62.95 -14.21
CA GLY A 115 5.00 -63.13 -14.22
C GLY A 115 4.40 -63.12 -15.62
N LEU A 116 4.91 -62.26 -16.51
CA LEU A 116 4.49 -62.23 -17.92
C LEU A 116 4.96 -63.50 -18.65
N TYR A 117 6.21 -63.93 -18.43
CA TYR A 117 6.71 -65.19 -18.99
C TYR A 117 5.87 -66.39 -18.54
N GLU A 118 5.60 -66.51 -17.24
CA GLU A 118 4.78 -67.58 -16.65
C GLU A 118 3.36 -67.58 -17.22
N ALA A 119 2.77 -66.40 -17.44
CA ALA A 119 1.44 -66.27 -18.03
C ALA A 119 1.37 -66.76 -19.49
N VAL A 120 2.49 -66.75 -20.23
CA VAL A 120 2.49 -67.08 -21.67
C VAL A 120 3.24 -68.37 -22.03
N ARG A 121 4.12 -68.89 -21.17
CA ARG A 121 5.01 -70.01 -21.52
C ARG A 121 4.26 -71.27 -21.99
N GLY A 122 3.07 -71.52 -21.42
CA GLY A 122 2.22 -72.67 -21.75
C GLY A 122 1.26 -72.44 -22.92
N ILE A 123 1.22 -71.24 -23.51
CA ILE A 123 0.32 -70.93 -24.61
C ILE A 123 0.95 -71.42 -25.92
N GLY A 124 0.34 -72.44 -26.52
CA GLY A 124 0.64 -72.90 -27.88
C GLY A 124 0.05 -71.95 -28.92
N LEU A 125 0.86 -71.56 -29.92
CA LEU A 125 0.44 -70.65 -31.00
C LEU A 125 0.27 -71.34 -32.36
N ALA A 126 0.85 -72.53 -32.55
CA ALA A 126 0.83 -73.24 -33.83
C ALA A 126 -0.58 -73.71 -34.24
N ASP A 127 -1.39 -74.13 -33.27
CA ASP A 127 -2.73 -74.73 -33.49
C ASP A 127 -3.88 -73.74 -33.23
N ARG A 128 -3.61 -72.43 -33.22
CA ARG A 128 -4.64 -71.43 -32.91
C ARG A 128 -5.49 -71.11 -34.15
N ASP A 129 -6.79 -71.40 -34.05
CA ASP A 129 -7.78 -71.13 -35.10
C ASP A 129 -8.28 -69.66 -35.14
N THR A 130 -7.86 -68.80 -34.20
CA THR A 130 -8.34 -67.41 -34.12
C THR A 130 -7.19 -66.40 -34.13
N ASP A 131 -7.37 -65.30 -34.86
CA ASP A 131 -6.42 -64.17 -34.90
C ASP A 131 -6.69 -63.13 -33.80
N ASP A 132 -7.44 -63.47 -32.75
CA ASP A 132 -7.79 -62.55 -31.67
C ASP A 132 -6.67 -62.46 -30.63
N PRO A 133 -6.51 -61.32 -29.92
CA PRO A 133 -5.67 -61.22 -28.74
C PRO A 133 -5.99 -62.29 -27.69
N VAL A 134 -4.98 -62.72 -26.92
CA VAL A 134 -5.15 -63.68 -25.83
C VAL A 134 -5.32 -62.96 -24.50
N GLU A 135 -6.25 -63.41 -23.67
CA GLU A 135 -6.42 -62.87 -22.32
C GLU A 135 -5.38 -63.47 -21.36
N LEU A 136 -4.53 -62.62 -20.81
CA LEU A 136 -3.52 -62.99 -19.82
C LEU A 136 -3.99 -62.62 -18.43
N THR A 137 -3.65 -63.45 -17.44
CA THR A 137 -3.90 -63.13 -16.04
C THR A 137 -2.59 -63.07 -15.28
N ALA A 138 -2.39 -61.98 -14.53
CA ALA A 138 -1.22 -61.84 -13.69
C ALA A 138 -1.22 -62.89 -12.57
N PRO A 139 -0.04 -63.44 -12.20
CA PRO A 139 0.07 -64.33 -11.05
C PRO A 139 -0.41 -63.65 -9.76
N ALA A 140 -0.98 -64.42 -8.83
CA ALA A 140 -1.54 -63.90 -7.57
C ALA A 140 -0.51 -63.24 -6.64
N ALA A 141 0.77 -63.60 -6.78
CA ALA A 141 1.88 -62.95 -6.10
C ALA A 141 3.11 -62.92 -7.02
N PRO A 142 3.87 -61.80 -7.08
CA PRO A 142 5.17 -61.80 -7.73
C PRO A 142 6.12 -62.75 -6.98
N PRO A 143 7.04 -63.44 -7.67
CA PRO A 143 8.01 -64.30 -7.00
C PRO A 143 8.90 -63.50 -6.04
N PRO A 144 9.45 -64.13 -4.99
CA PRO A 144 10.28 -63.45 -4.00
C PRO A 144 11.53 -62.84 -4.65
N VAL A 145 11.78 -61.58 -4.34
CA VAL A 145 12.83 -60.73 -4.94
C VAL A 145 14.21 -60.92 -4.26
N GLU A 146 14.35 -61.94 -3.40
CA GLU A 146 15.56 -62.19 -2.59
C GLU A 146 16.66 -62.96 -3.34
N THR A 147 16.53 -63.11 -4.67
CA THR A 147 17.48 -63.89 -5.49
C THR A 147 18.82 -63.19 -5.72
N VAL A 148 18.94 -61.90 -5.38
CA VAL A 148 20.15 -61.09 -5.56
C VAL A 148 20.30 -60.10 -4.40
N ASP A 149 21.55 -59.83 -4.01
CA ASP A 149 21.87 -58.80 -3.02
C ASP A 149 21.32 -57.42 -3.44
N PHE A 150 20.76 -56.68 -2.49
CA PHE A 150 20.12 -55.40 -2.78
C PHE A 150 21.10 -54.37 -3.36
N ASP A 151 22.35 -54.36 -2.91
CA ASP A 151 23.36 -53.42 -3.43
C ASP A 151 23.73 -53.74 -4.88
N VAL A 152 23.85 -55.03 -5.20
CA VAL A 152 24.08 -55.49 -6.57
C VAL A 152 22.91 -55.10 -7.48
N ALA A 153 21.67 -55.33 -7.03
CA ALA A 153 20.48 -54.93 -7.79
C ALA A 153 20.37 -53.41 -7.94
N ALA A 154 20.68 -52.64 -6.89
CA ALA A 154 20.66 -51.18 -6.92
C ALA A 154 21.74 -50.62 -7.86
N THR A 155 22.90 -51.29 -7.93
CA THR A 155 23.97 -50.97 -8.87
C THR A 155 23.52 -51.14 -10.32
N ALA A 156 22.91 -52.29 -10.63
CA ALA A 156 22.36 -52.53 -11.96
C ALA A 156 21.24 -51.53 -12.30
N ALA A 157 20.32 -51.26 -11.38
CA ALA A 157 19.24 -50.30 -11.60
C ALA A 157 19.77 -48.88 -11.88
N ALA A 158 20.75 -48.42 -11.09
CA ALA A 158 21.36 -47.11 -11.33
C ALA A 158 22.09 -47.02 -12.68
N GLY A 159 22.84 -48.07 -13.05
CA GLY A 159 23.50 -48.15 -14.35
C GLY A 159 22.53 -48.11 -15.55
N LEU A 160 21.30 -48.61 -15.38
CA LEU A 160 20.27 -48.54 -16.42
C LEU A 160 19.75 -47.11 -16.66
N LEU A 161 19.98 -46.17 -15.75
CA LEU A 161 19.59 -44.77 -15.96
C LEU A 161 20.58 -44.03 -16.88
N THR A 162 21.84 -44.48 -16.95
CA THR A 162 22.91 -43.86 -17.75
C THR A 162 23.28 -44.65 -19.00
N GLY A 163 23.05 -45.96 -19.02
CA GLY A 163 23.49 -46.82 -20.13
C GLY A 163 22.84 -48.19 -20.16
N SER A 164 23.57 -49.14 -20.74
CA SER A 164 23.22 -50.56 -20.78
C SER A 164 24.03 -51.32 -19.72
N VAL A 165 23.45 -52.39 -19.18
CA VAL A 165 24.00 -53.20 -18.10
C VAL A 165 24.10 -54.65 -18.53
N ALA A 166 25.30 -55.21 -18.38
CA ALA A 166 25.63 -56.61 -18.61
C ALA A 166 25.72 -57.33 -17.26
N LEU A 167 24.80 -58.26 -17.02
CA LEU A 167 24.78 -59.09 -15.81
C LEU A 167 25.68 -60.31 -16.03
N LEU A 168 26.72 -60.44 -15.20
CA LEU A 168 27.70 -61.52 -15.25
C LEU A 168 27.50 -62.51 -14.10
N GLY A 169 27.92 -63.77 -14.29
CA GLY A 169 27.92 -64.77 -13.23
C GLY A 169 26.54 -65.33 -12.86
N GLY A 170 25.53 -65.14 -13.72
CA GLY A 170 24.16 -65.62 -13.52
C GLY A 170 23.98 -67.14 -13.43
N GLY A 171 22.88 -67.55 -12.80
CA GLY A 171 22.49 -68.95 -12.67
C GLY A 171 22.18 -69.63 -14.00
N ALA A 172 22.35 -70.96 -14.03
CA ALA A 172 22.11 -71.78 -15.22
C ALA A 172 20.61 -71.86 -15.58
N GLU A 173 19.72 -71.67 -14.60
CA GLU A 173 18.27 -71.76 -14.78
C GLU A 173 17.65 -70.44 -15.24
N LEU A 174 16.74 -70.51 -16.20
CA LEU A 174 16.04 -69.33 -16.73
C LEU A 174 15.21 -68.61 -15.65
N ALA A 175 14.54 -69.37 -14.78
CA ALA A 175 13.71 -68.80 -13.72
C ALA A 175 14.50 -67.89 -12.77
N GLU A 176 15.72 -68.30 -12.40
CA GLU A 176 16.63 -67.50 -11.56
C GLU A 176 17.02 -66.20 -12.28
N ARG A 177 17.34 -66.28 -13.58
CA ARG A 177 17.69 -65.10 -14.38
C ARG A 177 16.53 -64.13 -14.47
N LEU A 178 15.31 -64.60 -14.72
CA LEU A 178 14.11 -63.75 -14.75
C LEU A 178 13.81 -63.10 -13.40
N ALA A 179 14.01 -63.81 -12.29
CA ALA A 179 13.84 -63.24 -10.94
C ALA A 179 14.85 -62.10 -10.67
N VAL A 180 16.09 -62.23 -11.13
CA VAL A 180 17.08 -61.14 -11.05
C VAL A 180 16.67 -59.94 -11.90
N LEU A 181 16.15 -60.15 -13.12
CA LEU A 181 15.64 -59.04 -13.95
C LEU A 181 14.50 -58.30 -13.23
N ASP A 182 13.60 -59.02 -12.56
CA ASP A 182 12.54 -58.45 -11.76
C ASP A 182 13.07 -57.68 -10.55
N ALA A 183 14.10 -58.19 -9.87
CA ALA A 183 14.73 -57.51 -8.75
C ALA A 183 15.36 -56.18 -9.14
N VAL A 184 16.05 -56.13 -10.28
CA VAL A 184 16.62 -54.88 -10.83
C VAL A 184 15.50 -53.94 -11.27
N ALA A 185 14.48 -54.43 -11.97
CA ALA A 185 13.37 -53.62 -12.44
C ALA A 185 12.51 -53.04 -11.30
N ALA A 186 12.42 -53.74 -10.16
CA ALA A 186 11.71 -53.27 -8.97
C ALA A 186 12.44 -52.12 -8.25
N LEU A 187 13.71 -51.87 -8.58
CA LEU A 187 14.52 -50.75 -8.09
C LEU A 187 14.59 -49.60 -9.10
N LEU A 188 13.75 -49.62 -10.13
CA LEU A 188 13.50 -48.50 -11.03
C LEU A 188 12.06 -48.00 -10.83
N PRO A 189 11.74 -46.73 -11.17
CA PRO A 189 10.35 -46.29 -11.27
C PRO A 189 9.58 -47.23 -12.19
N SER A 190 8.37 -47.65 -11.82
CA SER A 190 7.64 -48.66 -12.60
C SER A 190 7.36 -48.22 -14.05
N GLY A 191 7.28 -46.90 -14.30
CA GLY A 191 7.21 -46.31 -15.63
C GLY A 191 8.45 -46.60 -16.52
N ALA A 192 9.59 -47.01 -15.95
CA ALA A 192 10.80 -47.38 -16.68
C ALA A 192 10.60 -48.55 -17.65
N LYS A 193 9.60 -49.40 -17.41
CA LYS A 193 9.15 -50.46 -18.33
C LYS A 193 8.73 -49.90 -19.71
N ALA A 194 8.53 -48.59 -19.85
CA ALA A 194 8.31 -47.93 -21.13
C ALA A 194 9.55 -47.89 -22.05
N TRP A 195 10.76 -47.99 -21.50
CA TRP A 195 12.02 -47.91 -22.24
C TRP A 195 12.95 -49.08 -21.98
N LEU A 196 12.75 -49.83 -20.89
CA LEU A 196 13.58 -50.95 -20.50
C LEU A 196 13.34 -52.13 -21.44
N THR A 197 14.44 -52.67 -21.97
CA THR A 197 14.48 -53.92 -22.74
C THR A 197 15.45 -54.85 -22.05
N ALA A 198 15.03 -56.08 -21.79
CA ALA A 198 15.79 -57.01 -20.96
C ALA A 198 15.90 -58.39 -21.60
N ALA A 199 16.91 -59.18 -21.27
CA ALA A 199 17.01 -60.57 -21.72
C ALA A 199 17.59 -61.51 -20.67
N GLY A 200 17.04 -62.71 -20.61
CA GLY A 200 17.55 -63.81 -19.81
C GLY A 200 18.88 -64.35 -20.33
N TRP A 201 19.24 -64.10 -21.59
CA TRP A 201 20.58 -64.31 -22.14
C TRP A 201 20.74 -63.49 -23.42
N ALA A 202 21.94 -62.98 -23.68
CA ALA A 202 22.32 -62.35 -24.93
C ALA A 202 23.73 -62.75 -25.36
N ASP A 203 23.92 -62.89 -26.67
CA ASP A 203 25.23 -63.17 -27.24
C ASP A 203 26.07 -61.90 -27.24
N PHE A 204 27.23 -61.93 -26.57
CA PHE A 204 28.16 -60.81 -26.50
C PHE A 204 28.77 -60.47 -27.87
N GLY A 205 28.78 -61.42 -28.82
CA GLY A 205 29.32 -61.25 -30.16
C GLY A 205 28.45 -60.40 -31.09
N VAL A 206 27.19 -60.13 -30.70
CA VAL A 206 26.22 -59.43 -31.54
C VAL A 206 25.83 -58.08 -30.95
N ASN A 207 25.70 -57.08 -31.81
CA ASN A 207 25.18 -55.77 -31.40
C ASN A 207 23.65 -55.84 -31.26
N HIS A 208 23.15 -55.97 -30.03
CA HIS A 208 21.73 -55.93 -29.68
C HIS A 208 21.33 -54.63 -28.97
N PRO A 209 20.06 -54.18 -29.08
CA PRO A 209 19.57 -52.97 -28.42
C PRO A 209 19.17 -53.19 -26.95
N LEU A 210 19.30 -54.42 -26.41
CA LEU A 210 18.92 -54.73 -25.04
C LEU A 210 19.74 -53.89 -24.04
N ARG A 211 19.04 -53.38 -23.02
CA ARG A 211 19.62 -52.52 -21.98
C ARG A 211 20.00 -53.28 -20.74
N LEU A 212 19.35 -54.40 -20.45
CA LEU A 212 19.68 -55.28 -19.33
C LEU A 212 19.77 -56.72 -19.84
N ALA A 213 20.94 -57.35 -19.83
CA ALA A 213 21.04 -58.72 -20.30
C ALA A 213 22.04 -59.53 -19.51
N PHE A 214 21.73 -60.80 -19.30
CA PHE A 214 22.75 -61.78 -18.93
C PHE A 214 23.64 -62.09 -20.12
N THR A 215 24.95 -62.12 -19.89
CA THR A 215 25.92 -62.41 -20.94
C THR A 215 27.17 -63.04 -20.33
N ALA A 216 27.94 -63.77 -21.15
CA ALA A 216 29.24 -64.27 -20.76
C ALA A 216 30.26 -63.13 -20.55
N ARG A 217 30.12 -62.02 -21.27
CA ARG A 217 31.03 -60.85 -21.22
C ARG A 217 30.28 -59.56 -21.52
N ALA A 218 30.65 -58.48 -20.83
CA ALA A 218 30.15 -57.14 -21.12
C ALA A 218 30.72 -56.64 -22.47
N ARG A 219 29.90 -55.90 -23.23
CA ARG A 219 30.35 -55.24 -24.46
C ARG A 219 30.99 -53.89 -24.12
N THR A 220 31.70 -53.32 -25.07
CA THR A 220 32.24 -51.96 -24.93
C THR A 220 31.11 -50.96 -24.68
N GLY A 221 31.14 -50.27 -23.53
CA GLY A 221 30.13 -49.30 -23.13
C GLY A 221 29.00 -49.85 -22.26
N ASP A 222 28.89 -51.18 -22.08
CA ASP A 222 28.00 -51.75 -21.07
C ASP A 222 28.66 -51.63 -19.69
N LEU A 223 27.86 -51.30 -18.66
CA LEU A 223 28.28 -51.47 -17.27
C LEU A 223 28.21 -52.96 -16.92
N ALA A 224 29.37 -53.56 -16.64
CA ALA A 224 29.45 -54.93 -16.14
C ALA A 224 29.04 -54.97 -14.66
N VAL A 225 28.10 -55.84 -14.31
CA VAL A 225 27.69 -56.10 -12.92
C VAL A 225 27.83 -57.59 -12.65
N ASP A 226 28.81 -57.96 -11.82
CA ASP A 226 28.98 -59.33 -11.35
C ASP A 226 28.00 -59.62 -10.21
N LEU A 227 27.15 -60.63 -10.39
CA LEU A 227 26.19 -61.03 -9.37
C LEU A 227 26.84 -61.69 -8.13
N ARG A 228 28.12 -62.06 -8.21
CA ARG A 228 28.87 -62.71 -7.13
C ARG A 228 29.74 -61.76 -6.30
N GLY A 229 29.86 -60.47 -6.66
CA GLY A 229 30.89 -59.61 -6.10
C GLY A 229 30.70 -58.09 -6.29
N THR A 230 31.54 -57.31 -5.60
CA THR A 230 31.36 -55.89 -5.29
C THR A 230 31.96 -54.93 -6.33
N ASP A 231 31.63 -55.08 -7.61
CA ASP A 231 32.01 -54.04 -8.58
C ASP A 231 31.17 -52.78 -8.30
N ARG A 232 31.84 -51.71 -7.86
CA ARG A 232 31.20 -50.43 -7.55
C ARG A 232 31.19 -49.56 -8.81
N PRO A 233 30.02 -49.03 -9.23
CA PRO A 233 29.97 -48.10 -10.34
C PRO A 233 30.73 -46.81 -9.97
N GLY A 234 31.42 -46.20 -10.93
CA GLY A 234 32.00 -44.87 -10.79
C GLY A 234 31.28 -43.88 -11.69
N GLY A 235 30.83 -42.73 -11.16
CA GLY A 235 30.17 -41.68 -11.95
C GLY A 235 28.81 -41.21 -11.43
N GLY A 236 27.98 -40.68 -12.33
CA GLY A 236 26.65 -40.11 -12.04
C GLY A 236 25.59 -41.15 -11.64
N GLU A 237 25.84 -42.44 -11.91
CA GLU A 237 25.07 -43.58 -11.39
C GLU A 237 25.07 -43.62 -9.84
N SER A 238 26.06 -43.00 -9.21
CA SER A 238 26.25 -43.07 -7.76
C SER A 238 25.10 -42.42 -6.99
N ALA A 239 24.54 -41.30 -7.45
CA ALA A 239 23.52 -40.58 -6.68
C ALA A 239 22.22 -41.38 -6.49
N TYR A 240 21.72 -42.01 -7.56
CA TYR A 240 20.52 -42.84 -7.48
C TYR A 240 20.77 -44.09 -6.63
N ARG A 241 21.91 -44.77 -6.83
CA ARG A 241 22.30 -45.94 -6.03
C ARG A 241 22.45 -45.59 -4.55
N GLU A 242 23.21 -44.53 -4.23
CA GLU A 242 23.43 -44.07 -2.86
C GLU A 242 22.10 -43.77 -2.18
N ARG A 243 21.19 -43.09 -2.88
CA ARG A 243 19.86 -42.77 -2.37
C ARG A 243 19.01 -44.03 -2.14
N LEU A 244 19.01 -45.00 -3.06
CA LEU A 244 18.35 -46.30 -2.85
C LEU A 244 18.87 -47.00 -1.60
N LEU A 245 20.19 -47.05 -1.42
CA LEU A 245 20.82 -47.72 -0.28
C LEU A 245 20.53 -47.00 1.03
N GLU A 246 20.55 -45.66 1.03
CA GLU A 246 20.20 -44.84 2.19
C GLU A 246 18.73 -45.06 2.60
N LEU A 247 17.81 -44.99 1.64
CA LEU A 247 16.39 -45.21 1.87
C LEU A 247 16.09 -46.64 2.31
N ALA A 248 16.74 -47.65 1.71
CA ALA A 248 16.58 -49.04 2.12
C ALA A 248 17.09 -49.26 3.55
N ARG A 249 18.23 -48.67 3.93
CA ARG A 249 18.72 -48.71 5.32
C ARG A 249 17.77 -48.01 6.29
N GLY A 250 17.17 -46.90 5.88
CA GLY A 250 16.32 -46.06 6.73
C GLY A 250 14.85 -46.50 6.82
N ARG A 251 14.30 -47.14 5.78
CA ARG A 251 12.86 -47.45 5.62
C ARG A 251 12.58 -48.93 5.31
N GLY A 252 13.61 -49.71 5.00
CA GLY A 252 13.50 -51.08 4.49
C GLY A 252 13.37 -51.13 2.97
N ALA A 253 13.94 -52.15 2.36
CA ALA A 253 13.92 -52.38 0.90
C ALA A 253 12.50 -52.45 0.32
N ASP A 254 11.56 -53.05 1.04
CA ASP A 254 10.18 -53.21 0.55
C ASP A 254 9.40 -51.90 0.50
N ALA A 255 9.71 -50.95 1.38
CA ALA A 255 9.12 -49.61 1.32
C ALA A 255 9.59 -48.87 0.07
N VAL A 256 10.87 -48.98 -0.26
CA VAL A 256 11.46 -48.40 -1.49
C VAL A 256 10.83 -49.01 -2.73
N ARG A 257 10.75 -50.34 -2.82
CA ARG A 257 10.12 -51.05 -3.94
C ARG A 257 8.65 -50.66 -4.13
N ARG A 258 7.86 -50.61 -3.04
CA ARG A 258 6.46 -50.18 -3.08
C ARG A 258 6.31 -48.75 -3.58
N HIS A 259 7.19 -47.85 -3.14
CA HIS A 259 7.20 -46.46 -3.60
C HIS A 259 7.48 -46.37 -5.11
N LEU A 260 8.56 -47.03 -5.57
CA LEU A 260 8.93 -47.07 -6.98
C LEU A 260 7.86 -47.73 -7.86
N ALA A 261 7.13 -48.72 -7.34
CA ALA A 261 5.99 -49.32 -8.00
C ALA A 261 4.88 -48.29 -8.31
N GLY A 262 4.69 -47.29 -7.45
CA GLY A 262 3.75 -46.18 -7.64
C GLY A 262 4.18 -45.13 -8.66
N LEU A 263 5.46 -45.09 -9.06
CA LEU A 263 6.00 -44.09 -10.00
C LEU A 263 5.79 -44.48 -11.48
N GLY A 264 4.57 -44.89 -11.83
CA GLY A 264 4.19 -45.28 -13.20
C GLY A 264 4.18 -44.13 -14.21
N HIS A 265 4.15 -42.89 -13.72
CA HIS A 265 4.18 -41.67 -14.54
C HIS A 265 5.60 -41.34 -15.04
N LEU A 266 6.66 -41.81 -14.37
CA LEU A 266 8.05 -41.59 -14.78
C LEU A 266 8.44 -42.55 -15.92
N ARG A 267 8.05 -42.17 -17.15
CA ARG A 267 8.24 -42.99 -18.37
C ARG A 267 9.48 -42.64 -19.19
N ALA A 268 10.21 -41.59 -18.82
CA ALA A 268 11.46 -41.22 -19.45
C ALA A 268 12.66 -41.89 -18.76
N CYS A 269 13.75 -42.11 -19.50
CA CYS A 269 15.01 -42.52 -18.91
C CYS A 269 15.77 -41.27 -18.46
N ASP A 270 15.40 -40.74 -17.29
CA ASP A 270 15.97 -39.51 -16.72
C ASP A 270 16.49 -39.80 -15.30
N PRO A 271 17.82 -39.81 -15.09
CA PRO A 271 18.40 -40.02 -13.77
C PRO A 271 17.95 -38.99 -12.73
N VAL A 272 17.78 -37.72 -13.12
CA VAL A 272 17.40 -36.65 -12.19
C VAL A 272 15.97 -36.84 -11.73
N ALA A 273 15.04 -37.08 -12.66
CA ALA A 273 13.64 -37.36 -12.32
C ALA A 273 13.48 -38.60 -11.44
N ALA A 274 14.31 -39.64 -11.67
CA ALA A 274 14.30 -40.84 -10.84
C ALA A 274 14.78 -40.57 -9.39
N VAL A 275 15.84 -39.76 -9.22
CA VAL A 275 16.32 -39.34 -7.89
C VAL A 275 15.27 -38.50 -7.17
N VAL A 276 14.67 -37.50 -7.85
CA VAL A 276 13.59 -36.68 -7.28
C VAL A 276 12.41 -37.55 -6.86
N GLY A 277 12.02 -38.52 -7.70
CA GLY A 277 10.98 -39.49 -7.36
C GLY A 277 11.32 -40.32 -6.11
N LEU A 278 12.58 -40.66 -5.86
CA LEU A 278 13.00 -41.31 -4.61
C LEU A 278 12.96 -40.37 -3.41
N GLU A 279 13.32 -39.09 -3.57
CA GLU A 279 13.30 -38.11 -2.49
C GLU A 279 11.89 -37.89 -1.92
N GLU A 280 10.85 -38.05 -2.73
CA GLU A 280 9.46 -38.01 -2.29
C GLU A 280 9.13 -39.01 -1.18
N LEU A 281 9.79 -40.19 -1.15
CA LEU A 281 9.59 -41.21 -0.11
C LEU A 281 10.02 -40.73 1.28
N ASP A 282 10.98 -39.81 1.32
CA ASP A 282 11.60 -39.31 2.55
C ASP A 282 11.10 -37.92 2.96
N ARG A 283 10.21 -37.32 2.17
CA ARG A 283 9.66 -35.99 2.42
C ARG A 283 9.15 -35.78 3.85
N PRO A 284 8.47 -36.75 4.50
CA PRO A 284 8.12 -36.61 5.92
C PRO A 284 9.33 -36.40 6.83
N ARG A 285 10.41 -37.19 6.67
CA ARG A 285 11.62 -37.05 7.48
C ARG A 285 12.39 -35.77 7.15
N ILE A 286 12.40 -35.36 5.89
CA ILE A 286 13.00 -34.07 5.47
C ILE A 286 12.27 -32.92 6.18
N CYS A 287 10.93 -32.92 6.20
CA CYS A 287 10.14 -31.91 6.89
C CYS A 287 10.41 -31.92 8.41
N VAL A 288 10.43 -33.09 9.04
CA VAL A 288 10.74 -33.23 10.48
C VAL A 288 12.17 -32.74 10.79
N SER A 289 13.15 -33.11 9.98
CA SER A 289 14.54 -32.67 10.16
C SER A 289 14.69 -31.16 9.94
N ALA A 290 13.97 -30.60 8.95
CA ALA A 290 13.94 -29.17 8.70
C ALA A 290 13.28 -28.42 9.88
N ALA A 291 12.18 -28.94 10.41
CA ALA A 291 11.52 -28.41 11.61
C ALA A 291 12.45 -28.43 12.83
N ARG A 292 13.09 -29.58 13.13
CA ARG A 292 14.06 -29.71 14.24
C ARG A 292 15.26 -28.77 14.12
N SER A 293 15.68 -28.45 12.90
CA SER A 293 16.83 -27.58 12.65
C SER A 293 16.47 -26.11 12.41
N GLY A 294 15.19 -25.73 12.52
CA GLY A 294 14.73 -24.36 12.25
C GLY A 294 14.92 -23.91 10.80
N ARG A 295 14.98 -24.88 9.86
CA ARG A 295 15.16 -24.64 8.41
C ARG A 295 13.92 -25.03 7.60
N LEU A 296 12.78 -25.22 8.27
CA LEU A 296 11.53 -25.50 7.60
C LEU A 296 11.10 -24.30 6.75
N THR A 297 10.52 -24.58 5.58
CA THR A 297 9.91 -23.56 4.72
C THR A 297 8.44 -23.92 4.48
N PRO A 298 7.55 -22.94 4.27
CA PRO A 298 6.14 -23.22 3.95
C PRO A 298 5.99 -24.14 2.73
N GLU A 299 6.85 -23.97 1.74
CA GLU A 299 6.86 -24.78 0.51
C GLU A 299 7.10 -26.27 0.77
N LEU A 300 8.03 -26.63 1.68
CA LEU A 300 8.26 -28.03 2.03
C LEU A 300 7.01 -28.68 2.65
N VAL A 301 6.25 -27.92 3.44
CA VAL A 301 5.03 -28.38 4.09
C VAL A 301 3.89 -28.55 3.08
N ARG A 302 3.75 -27.62 2.12
CA ARG A 302 2.78 -27.77 1.01
C ARG A 302 3.07 -29.03 0.19
N GLN A 303 4.33 -29.24 -0.17
CA GLN A 303 4.72 -30.42 -0.93
C GLN A 303 4.50 -31.73 -0.15
N LEU A 304 4.58 -31.70 1.19
CA LEU A 304 4.23 -32.84 2.04
C LEU A 304 2.71 -33.13 1.99
N ASP A 305 1.89 -32.09 1.98
CA ASP A 305 0.42 -32.17 1.87
C ASP A 305 -0.04 -32.65 0.49
N GLU A 306 0.51 -32.06 -0.57
CA GLU A 306 0.23 -32.43 -1.96
C GLU A 306 0.55 -33.91 -2.23
N ALA A 307 1.59 -34.43 -1.59
CA ALA A 307 1.94 -35.85 -1.66
C ALA A 307 1.02 -36.76 -0.80
N GLY A 308 0.15 -36.18 0.03
CA GLY A 308 -0.73 -36.91 0.95
C GLY A 308 0.00 -37.65 2.06
N ARG A 309 1.21 -37.20 2.42
CA ARG A 309 2.15 -37.94 3.28
C ARG A 309 2.19 -37.47 4.74
N PHE A 310 1.29 -36.57 5.14
CA PHE A 310 1.15 -36.20 6.56
C PHE A 310 0.83 -37.39 7.46
N GLY A 311 0.09 -38.39 6.95
CA GLY A 311 -0.22 -39.62 7.68
C GLY A 311 0.99 -40.51 8.01
N ASP A 312 2.16 -40.23 7.42
CA ASP A 312 3.40 -40.94 7.74
C ASP A 312 4.14 -40.38 8.96
N LEU A 313 3.74 -39.19 9.44
CA LEU A 313 4.31 -38.57 10.62
C LEU A 313 3.73 -39.22 11.88
N THR A 314 4.56 -39.40 12.90
CA THR A 314 4.03 -39.69 14.24
C THR A 314 3.26 -38.45 14.77
N PRO A 315 2.35 -38.58 15.75
CA PRO A 315 1.64 -37.42 16.31
C PRO A 315 2.57 -36.30 16.79
N ASP A 316 3.70 -36.64 17.42
CA ASP A 316 4.69 -35.68 17.89
C ASP A 316 5.43 -34.98 16.74
N GLU A 317 5.74 -35.73 15.68
CA GLU A 317 6.36 -35.18 14.47
C GLU A 317 5.41 -34.28 13.69
N HIS A 318 4.14 -34.66 13.64
CA HIS A 318 3.08 -33.86 13.05
C HIS A 318 2.92 -32.53 13.78
N GLU A 319 2.79 -32.55 15.11
CA GLU A 319 2.74 -31.33 15.92
C GLU A 319 4.00 -30.47 15.71
N LEU A 320 5.18 -31.09 15.72
CA LEU A 320 6.45 -30.38 15.51
C LEU A 320 6.49 -29.66 14.15
N VAL A 321 6.08 -30.32 13.07
CA VAL A 321 6.09 -29.74 11.72
C VAL A 321 5.10 -28.58 11.63
N VAL A 322 3.88 -28.75 12.13
CA VAL A 322 2.85 -27.69 12.09
C VAL A 322 3.28 -26.50 12.96
N ARG A 323 3.82 -26.74 14.17
CA ARG A 323 4.34 -25.67 15.03
C ARG A 323 5.49 -24.91 14.37
N ALA A 324 6.48 -25.62 13.81
CA ALA A 324 7.58 -25.01 13.08
C ALA A 324 7.10 -24.23 11.84
N TYR A 325 6.03 -24.68 11.18
CA TYR A 325 5.41 -23.93 10.09
C TYR A 325 4.92 -22.55 10.58
N PHE A 326 4.24 -22.48 11.71
CA PHE A 326 3.77 -21.21 12.30
C PHE A 326 4.92 -20.25 12.68
N GLU A 327 6.09 -20.78 13.02
CA GLU A 327 7.28 -19.97 13.30
C GLU A 327 7.83 -19.28 12.05
N VAL A 328 7.76 -19.94 10.88
CA VAL A 328 8.38 -19.44 9.63
C VAL A 328 7.40 -18.79 8.66
N ALA A 329 6.13 -19.20 8.65
CA ALA A 329 5.12 -18.74 7.69
C ALA A 329 4.83 -17.24 7.86
N GLN A 330 4.60 -16.53 6.75
CA GLN A 330 4.07 -15.17 6.80
C GLN A 330 2.54 -15.19 6.85
N PRO A 331 1.88 -14.09 7.24
CA PRO A 331 0.42 -13.99 7.23
C PRO A 331 -0.22 -14.43 5.91
N ARG A 332 0.40 -14.07 4.77
CA ARG A 332 -0.06 -14.50 3.43
C ARG A 332 0.07 -16.00 3.19
N ASP A 333 1.13 -16.63 3.67
CA ASP A 333 1.29 -18.09 3.59
C ASP A 333 0.19 -18.78 4.40
N MET A 334 -0.05 -18.33 5.64
CA MET A 334 -1.09 -18.89 6.51
C MET A 334 -2.47 -18.81 5.86
N TRP A 335 -2.78 -17.70 5.18
CA TRP A 335 -4.03 -17.56 4.42
C TRP A 335 -4.08 -18.49 3.21
N ALA A 336 -3.00 -18.59 2.43
CA ALA A 336 -2.93 -19.50 1.28
C ALA A 336 -3.12 -20.97 1.71
N ASP A 337 -2.53 -21.34 2.85
CA ASP A 337 -2.45 -22.70 3.36
C ASP A 337 -3.57 -23.03 4.37
N ARG A 338 -4.61 -22.18 4.47
CA ARG A 338 -5.70 -22.35 5.45
C ARG A 338 -6.44 -23.69 5.32
N ALA A 339 -6.56 -24.25 4.12
CA ALA A 339 -7.18 -25.55 3.89
C ALA A 339 -6.29 -26.71 4.39
N LEU A 340 -4.98 -26.62 4.15
CA LEU A 340 -3.98 -27.55 4.68
C LEU A 340 -4.01 -27.53 6.21
N LEU A 341 -3.97 -26.33 6.82
CA LEU A 341 -3.97 -26.18 8.28
C LEU A 341 -5.29 -26.64 8.93
N ALA A 342 -6.42 -26.50 8.23
CA ALA A 342 -7.70 -27.05 8.67
C ALA A 342 -7.72 -28.59 8.63
N GLY A 343 -7.14 -29.20 7.60
CA GLY A 343 -7.00 -30.66 7.48
C GLY A 343 -6.09 -31.27 8.54
N HIS A 344 -5.10 -30.51 8.99
CA HIS A 344 -4.06 -30.92 9.95
C HIS A 344 -4.17 -30.23 11.30
N ARG A 345 -5.42 -30.03 11.77
CA ARG A 345 -5.72 -29.30 13.00
C ARG A 345 -5.09 -29.97 14.23
N LEU A 346 -4.34 -29.19 14.99
CA LEU A 346 -3.84 -29.58 16.31
C LEU A 346 -4.84 -29.25 17.42
N SER A 347 -4.80 -30.01 18.51
CA SER A 347 -5.55 -29.69 19.73
C SER A 347 -5.07 -28.37 20.38
N THR A 348 -3.81 -27.99 20.14
CA THR A 348 -3.15 -26.79 20.65
C THR A 348 -3.22 -25.59 19.70
N MET A 349 -4.11 -25.63 18.70
CA MET A 349 -4.14 -24.62 17.64
C MET A 349 -4.47 -23.21 18.18
N ASP A 350 -5.35 -23.11 19.18
CA ASP A 350 -5.66 -21.82 19.82
C ASP A 350 -4.43 -21.23 20.51
N GLU A 351 -3.64 -22.02 21.25
CA GLU A 351 -2.41 -21.54 21.90
C GLU A 351 -1.37 -21.11 20.87
N LEU A 352 -1.23 -21.86 19.76
CA LEU A 352 -0.28 -21.56 18.70
C LEU A 352 -0.63 -20.24 17.98
N VAL A 353 -1.89 -20.07 17.58
CA VAL A 353 -2.34 -18.84 16.92
C VAL A 353 -2.17 -17.64 17.86
N GLU A 354 -2.50 -17.81 19.14
CA GLU A 354 -2.30 -16.77 20.14
C GLU A 354 -0.83 -16.36 20.26
N GLU A 355 0.06 -17.34 20.39
CA GLU A 355 1.51 -17.13 20.51
C GLU A 355 2.09 -16.41 19.30
N VAL A 356 1.73 -16.85 18.10
CA VAL A 356 2.21 -16.29 16.82
C VAL A 356 1.81 -14.82 16.69
N VAL A 357 0.53 -14.50 16.89
CA VAL A 357 0.04 -13.13 16.78
C VAL A 357 0.67 -12.24 17.84
N ARG A 358 0.74 -12.70 19.10
CA ARG A 358 1.30 -11.93 20.21
C ARG A 358 2.79 -11.64 20.04
N THR A 359 3.56 -12.60 19.53
CA THR A 359 5.02 -12.47 19.43
C THR A 359 5.46 -11.75 18.15
N ARG A 360 4.75 -11.92 17.04
CA ARG A 360 5.18 -11.43 15.72
C ARG A 360 4.49 -10.14 15.30
N ALA A 361 3.21 -9.94 15.60
CA ALA A 361 2.49 -8.73 15.18
C ALA A 361 3.15 -7.42 15.66
N PRO A 362 3.65 -7.32 16.92
CA PRO A 362 4.34 -6.12 17.38
C PRO A 362 5.69 -5.88 16.71
N ARG A 363 6.42 -6.96 16.40
CA ARG A 363 7.81 -6.90 15.92
C ARG A 363 7.92 -6.67 14.42
N SER A 364 6.94 -7.14 13.66
CA SER A 364 7.01 -7.25 12.20
C SER A 364 6.18 -6.21 11.45
N PHE A 365 5.68 -5.17 12.14
CA PHE A 365 4.81 -4.13 11.55
C PHE A 365 3.62 -4.71 10.77
N TRP A 366 3.00 -5.79 11.27
CA TRP A 366 1.84 -6.40 10.61
C TRP A 366 0.75 -5.35 10.39
N THR A 367 0.25 -5.31 9.16
CA THR A 367 -0.85 -4.43 8.76
C THR A 367 -2.19 -5.01 9.21
N ALA A 368 -3.27 -4.23 9.09
CA ALA A 368 -4.62 -4.76 9.32
C ALA A 368 -4.94 -5.94 8.38
N ASP A 369 -4.48 -5.89 7.12
CA ASP A 369 -4.67 -6.96 6.15
C ASP A 369 -3.91 -8.24 6.55
N ASP A 370 -2.69 -8.10 7.09
CA ASP A 370 -1.94 -9.24 7.62
C ASP A 370 -2.67 -9.91 8.78
N LEU A 371 -3.21 -9.11 9.71
CA LEU A 371 -4.03 -9.64 10.80
C LEU A 371 -5.28 -10.33 10.28
N LEU A 372 -5.94 -9.80 9.23
CA LEU A 372 -7.11 -10.43 8.61
C LEU A 372 -6.76 -11.75 7.90
N HIS A 373 -5.59 -11.86 7.27
CA HIS A 373 -5.11 -13.12 6.71
C HIS A 373 -4.95 -14.20 7.79
N VAL A 374 -4.36 -13.85 8.93
CA VAL A 374 -4.24 -14.77 10.07
C VAL A 374 -5.61 -15.10 10.65
N ALA A 375 -6.53 -14.14 10.74
CA ALA A 375 -7.90 -14.40 11.17
C ALA A 375 -8.60 -15.42 10.25
N GLY A 376 -8.44 -15.25 8.94
CA GLY A 376 -8.99 -16.17 7.96
C GLY A 376 -8.45 -17.61 8.07
N MET A 377 -7.18 -17.77 8.43
CA MET A 377 -6.61 -19.08 8.75
C MET A 377 -7.14 -19.61 10.09
N ALA A 378 -7.22 -18.78 11.13
CA ALA A 378 -7.76 -19.16 12.43
C ALA A 378 -9.24 -19.60 12.31
N ASP A 379 -10.01 -18.97 11.42
CA ASP A 379 -11.38 -19.38 11.10
C ASP A 379 -11.44 -20.79 10.52
N ALA A 380 -10.62 -21.07 9.51
CA ALA A 380 -10.54 -22.39 8.88
C ALA A 380 -10.07 -23.48 9.87
N ALA A 381 -9.15 -23.14 10.78
CA ALA A 381 -8.63 -24.05 11.80
C ALA A 381 -9.50 -24.13 13.07
N GLY A 382 -10.57 -23.33 13.18
CA GLY A 382 -11.43 -23.25 14.36
C GLY A 382 -10.72 -22.75 15.63
N ALA A 383 -9.78 -21.81 15.47
CA ALA A 383 -8.93 -21.22 16.51
C ALA A 383 -9.29 -19.76 16.82
N HIS A 384 -10.59 -19.44 16.82
CA HIS A 384 -11.11 -18.08 17.04
C HIS A 384 -10.72 -17.52 18.41
N ALA A 385 -10.74 -18.37 19.44
CA ALA A 385 -10.52 -17.94 20.82
C ALA A 385 -9.07 -17.49 21.05
N GLY A 386 -8.10 -18.25 20.54
CA GLY A 386 -6.67 -17.92 20.59
C GLY A 386 -6.35 -16.64 19.84
N TYR A 387 -6.90 -16.48 18.63
CA TYR A 387 -6.75 -15.26 17.86
C TYR A 387 -7.29 -14.01 18.60
N VAL A 388 -8.50 -14.10 19.17
CA VAL A 388 -9.08 -12.97 19.90
C VAL A 388 -8.34 -12.67 21.21
N ARG A 389 -7.84 -13.69 21.93
CA ARG A 389 -6.98 -13.47 23.11
C ARG A 389 -5.71 -12.72 22.74
N ALA A 390 -5.09 -13.03 21.60
CA ALA A 390 -3.94 -12.27 21.11
C ALA A 390 -4.31 -10.84 20.72
N LEU A 391 -5.45 -10.61 20.03
CA LEU A 391 -5.92 -9.25 19.75
C LEU A 391 -6.16 -8.45 21.03
N ARG A 392 -6.71 -9.07 22.08
CA ARG A 392 -6.87 -8.42 23.40
C ARG A 392 -5.51 -7.98 23.95
N ALA A 393 -4.54 -8.90 24.01
CA ALA A 393 -3.20 -8.60 24.52
C ALA A 393 -2.49 -7.50 23.71
N LEU A 394 -2.76 -7.40 22.40
CA LEU A 394 -2.27 -6.30 21.58
C LEU A 394 -3.01 -4.99 21.85
N GLY A 395 -4.32 -5.05 22.11
CA GLY A 395 -5.20 -3.89 22.29
C GLY A 395 -5.06 -3.15 23.62
N ASP A 396 -4.43 -3.75 24.63
CA ASP A 396 -4.17 -3.10 25.94
C ASP A 396 -3.25 -1.87 25.82
N ALA A 397 -2.55 -1.70 24.70
CA ALA A 397 -1.80 -0.48 24.38
C ALA A 397 -2.67 0.51 23.56
N PRO A 398 -2.90 1.76 24.03
CA PRO A 398 -3.79 2.72 23.35
C PRO A 398 -3.45 2.99 21.88
N LEU A 399 -2.16 3.00 21.53
CA LEU A 399 -1.67 3.20 20.15
C LEU A 399 -1.93 2.00 19.22
N VAL A 400 -2.25 0.83 19.77
CA VAL A 400 -2.48 -0.41 19.02
C VAL A 400 -3.98 -0.66 18.83
N ALA A 401 -4.83 -0.16 19.72
CA ALA A 401 -6.29 -0.23 19.57
C ALA A 401 -6.79 0.37 18.25
N THR A 402 -6.18 1.46 17.78
CA THR A 402 -6.49 2.07 16.46
C THR A 402 -6.07 1.19 15.28
N ARG A 403 -5.06 0.32 15.44
CA ARG A 403 -4.65 -0.65 14.40
C ARG A 403 -5.55 -1.89 14.35
N ILE A 404 -6.09 -2.29 15.50
CA ILE A 404 -6.97 -3.47 15.62
C ILE A 404 -8.41 -3.12 15.26
N ALA A 405 -8.84 -1.88 15.48
CA ALA A 405 -10.20 -1.45 15.18
C ALA A 405 -10.67 -1.77 13.74
N PRO A 406 -9.88 -1.53 12.67
CA PRO A 406 -10.26 -1.97 11.32
C PRO A 406 -10.40 -3.49 11.18
N VAL A 407 -9.55 -4.27 11.85
CA VAL A 407 -9.60 -5.74 11.83
C VAL A 407 -10.88 -6.23 12.49
N VAL A 408 -11.14 -5.78 13.72
CA VAL A 408 -12.38 -6.11 14.45
C VAL A 408 -13.60 -5.65 13.65
N GLY A 409 -13.59 -4.45 13.08
CA GLY A 409 -14.66 -3.92 12.25
C GLY A 409 -15.01 -4.79 11.03
N ARG A 410 -14.06 -5.58 10.52
CA ARG A 410 -14.31 -6.58 9.46
C ARG A 410 -14.74 -7.92 10.03
N LEU A 411 -14.16 -8.37 11.15
CA LEU A 411 -14.51 -9.64 11.76
C LEU A 411 -15.92 -9.66 12.36
N VAL A 412 -16.44 -8.52 12.80
CA VAL A 412 -17.83 -8.43 13.32
C VAL A 412 -18.91 -8.66 12.25
N GLU A 413 -18.55 -8.69 10.98
CA GLU A 413 -19.48 -9.03 9.88
C GLU A 413 -19.75 -10.55 9.79
N HIS A 414 -18.93 -11.34 10.49
CA HIS A 414 -18.90 -12.80 10.38
C HIS A 414 -19.42 -13.45 11.68
N PRO A 415 -20.61 -14.09 11.66
CA PRO A 415 -21.27 -14.59 12.87
C PRO A 415 -20.43 -15.55 13.72
N GLN A 416 -19.54 -16.33 13.09
CA GLN A 416 -18.68 -17.29 13.78
C GLN A 416 -17.66 -16.64 14.74
N TRP A 417 -17.39 -15.34 14.59
CA TRP A 417 -16.54 -14.58 15.50
C TRP A 417 -17.29 -13.99 16.69
N SER A 418 -18.63 -13.99 16.69
CA SER A 418 -19.46 -13.21 17.65
C SER A 418 -19.14 -13.53 19.11
N ALA A 419 -19.12 -14.82 19.46
CA ALA A 419 -18.87 -15.29 20.82
C ALA A 419 -17.47 -14.92 21.32
N ALA A 420 -16.46 -15.00 20.44
CA ALA A 420 -15.09 -14.67 20.78
C ALA A 420 -14.89 -13.14 20.88
N LEU A 421 -15.47 -12.36 19.97
CA LEU A 421 -15.29 -10.91 19.89
C LEU A 421 -16.06 -10.13 20.96
N ALA A 422 -17.24 -10.58 21.42
CA ALA A 422 -18.05 -9.79 22.34
C ALA A 422 -17.32 -9.35 23.61
N PRO A 423 -16.59 -10.24 24.33
CA PRO A 423 -15.81 -9.82 25.50
C PRO A 423 -14.68 -8.84 25.16
N LEU A 424 -14.06 -8.97 23.98
CA LEU A 424 -13.00 -8.07 23.52
C LEU A 424 -13.57 -6.66 23.25
N VAL A 425 -14.63 -6.58 22.44
CA VAL A 425 -15.31 -5.33 22.10
C VAL A 425 -15.80 -4.61 23.36
N ALA A 426 -16.44 -5.33 24.28
CA ALA A 426 -16.95 -4.78 25.53
C ALA A 426 -15.86 -4.34 26.53
N SER A 427 -14.61 -4.75 26.33
CA SER A 427 -13.47 -4.39 27.20
C SER A 427 -12.67 -3.18 26.71
N SER A 428 -12.96 -2.64 25.53
CA SER A 428 -12.20 -1.55 24.92
C SER A 428 -13.10 -0.47 24.33
N ASP A 429 -12.86 0.77 24.73
CA ASP A 429 -13.60 1.95 24.26
C ASP A 429 -13.49 2.10 22.73
N ALA A 430 -12.26 2.02 22.21
CA ALA A 430 -11.98 2.15 20.78
C ALA A 430 -12.68 1.06 19.95
N LEU A 431 -12.68 -0.18 20.43
CA LEU A 431 -13.32 -1.29 19.72
C LEU A 431 -14.85 -1.20 19.78
N SER A 432 -15.43 -0.84 20.94
CA SER A 432 -16.88 -0.58 21.05
C SER A 432 -17.33 0.51 20.09
N VAL A 433 -16.60 1.63 20.02
CA VAL A 433 -16.91 2.72 19.09
C VAL A 433 -16.73 2.31 17.63
N ALA A 434 -15.68 1.55 17.30
CA ALA A 434 -15.46 1.03 15.94
C ALA A 434 -16.61 0.12 15.48
N VAL A 435 -17.12 -0.76 16.36
CA VAL A 435 -18.28 -1.60 16.06
C VAL A 435 -19.54 -0.75 15.87
N LEU A 436 -19.82 0.22 16.75
CA LEU A 436 -20.96 1.12 16.60
C LEU A 436 -20.90 1.96 15.32
N ARG A 437 -19.71 2.38 14.91
CA ARG A 437 -19.50 3.03 13.61
C ARG A 437 -19.87 2.13 12.45
N ARG A 438 -19.55 0.84 12.52
CA ARG A 438 -19.95 -0.14 11.49
C ARG A 438 -21.47 -0.31 11.46
N VAL A 439 -22.10 -0.48 12.63
CA VAL A 439 -23.57 -0.65 12.78
C VAL A 439 -24.35 0.53 12.15
N HIS A 440 -23.89 1.76 12.41
CA HIS A 440 -24.64 2.97 12.05
C HIS A 440 -24.11 3.69 10.80
N GLY A 441 -22.91 3.34 10.34
CA GLY A 441 -22.29 3.91 9.15
C GLY A 441 -22.73 3.21 7.87
N SER A 442 -22.19 3.68 6.73
CA SER A 442 -22.39 3.04 5.41
C SER A 442 -21.43 1.88 5.16
N GLU A 443 -20.73 1.43 6.20
CA GLU A 443 -19.48 0.74 6.08
C GLU A 443 -19.65 -0.80 5.98
N GLY A 444 -20.73 -1.38 6.50
CA GLY A 444 -21.04 -2.82 6.37
C GLY A 444 -22.08 -3.27 7.41
N ALA A 445 -22.52 -4.53 7.34
CA ALA A 445 -23.45 -5.10 8.32
C ALA A 445 -22.69 -5.78 9.47
N VAL A 446 -23.12 -5.54 10.71
CA VAL A 446 -22.64 -6.29 11.89
C VAL A 446 -23.54 -7.51 12.10
N ALA A 447 -22.94 -8.66 12.44
CA ALA A 447 -23.67 -9.88 12.72
C ALA A 447 -24.70 -9.64 13.86
N PRO A 448 -26.00 -9.95 13.66
CA PRO A 448 -27.03 -9.76 14.69
C PRO A 448 -26.69 -10.48 16.00
N ASP A 449 -26.16 -11.70 15.92
CA ASP A 449 -25.75 -12.51 17.06
C ASP A 449 -24.73 -11.80 17.97
N LEU A 450 -23.81 -11.02 17.38
CA LEU A 450 -22.85 -10.24 18.15
C LEU A 450 -23.53 -9.08 18.90
N LEU A 451 -24.45 -8.36 18.25
CA LEU A 451 -25.17 -7.26 18.88
C LEU A 451 -26.06 -7.76 20.02
N ASP A 452 -26.78 -8.85 19.79
CA ASP A 452 -27.61 -9.50 20.82
C ASP A 452 -26.76 -9.98 22.00
N LEU A 453 -25.57 -10.53 21.75
CA LEU A 453 -24.64 -10.95 22.79
C LEU A 453 -24.08 -9.76 23.60
N LEU A 454 -23.67 -8.69 22.90
CA LEU A 454 -23.17 -7.46 23.53
C LEU A 454 -24.24 -6.77 24.38
N ASP A 455 -25.47 -6.66 23.88
CA ASP A 455 -26.58 -6.04 24.60
C ASP A 455 -27.01 -6.88 25.81
N ARG A 456 -27.05 -8.22 25.67
CA ARG A 456 -27.47 -9.14 26.74
C ARG A 456 -26.43 -9.33 27.84
N GLU A 457 -25.15 -9.43 27.51
CA GLU A 457 -24.10 -9.83 28.45
C GLU A 457 -23.16 -8.68 28.87
N HIS A 458 -23.16 -7.58 28.11
CA HIS A 458 -22.21 -6.47 28.30
C HIS A 458 -22.84 -5.08 28.25
N GLY A 459 -24.16 -4.99 28.38
CA GLY A 459 -24.91 -3.73 28.36
C GLY A 459 -24.61 -2.75 29.51
N ASP A 460 -23.95 -3.21 30.58
CA ASP A 460 -23.52 -2.39 31.72
C ASP A 460 -22.06 -1.91 31.62
N ARG A 461 -21.32 -2.34 30.59
CA ARG A 461 -19.90 -2.02 30.39
C ARG A 461 -19.69 -0.85 29.42
N THR A 462 -18.46 -0.71 28.95
CA THR A 462 -18.05 0.21 27.88
C THR A 462 -19.00 0.16 26.67
N TRP A 463 -19.43 -1.03 26.25
CA TRP A 463 -20.39 -1.19 25.16
C TRP A 463 -21.67 -0.39 25.42
N GLY A 464 -22.34 -0.62 26.56
CA GLY A 464 -23.55 0.10 26.95
C GLY A 464 -23.37 1.61 27.03
N ARG A 465 -22.22 2.07 27.57
CA ARG A 465 -21.88 3.50 27.65
C ARG A 465 -21.89 4.18 26.28
N TYR A 466 -21.27 3.58 25.26
CA TYR A 466 -21.26 4.19 23.93
C TYR A 466 -22.54 3.88 23.14
N ARG A 467 -23.12 2.69 23.31
CA ARG A 467 -24.35 2.26 22.64
C ARG A 467 -25.51 3.23 22.90
N ARG A 468 -25.61 3.78 24.13
CA ARG A 468 -26.64 4.78 24.49
C ARG A 468 -26.56 6.06 23.66
N LEU A 469 -25.38 6.43 23.17
CA LEU A 469 -25.18 7.61 22.31
C LEU A 469 -25.77 7.41 20.93
N PHE A 470 -25.90 6.15 20.48
CA PHE A 470 -26.50 5.81 19.19
C PHE A 470 -27.96 5.33 19.30
N ALA A 471 -28.42 4.90 20.48
CA ALA A 471 -29.78 4.39 20.70
C ALA A 471 -30.82 5.53 20.74
N ALA A 472 -32.00 5.36 20.12
CA ALA A 472 -33.09 6.35 20.21
C ALA A 472 -33.53 6.53 21.68
N GLY A 473 -33.71 7.80 22.12
CA GLY A 473 -34.11 8.12 23.49
C GLY A 473 -33.03 8.00 24.58
N GLY A 474 -31.78 7.65 24.22
CA GLY A 474 -30.68 7.62 25.18
C GLY A 474 -30.40 9.00 25.78
N GLN A 475 -30.21 9.08 27.11
CA GLN A 475 -29.70 10.28 27.76
C GLN A 475 -28.26 10.53 27.30
N VAL A 476 -27.96 11.78 26.97
CA VAL A 476 -26.62 12.19 26.55
C VAL A 476 -26.23 13.43 27.34
N ASP A 477 -25.10 13.34 28.02
CA ASP A 477 -24.45 14.47 28.66
C ASP A 477 -23.43 15.12 27.71
N PRO A 478 -23.19 16.44 27.79
CA PRO A 478 -22.18 17.10 26.96
C PRO A 478 -20.78 16.48 27.07
N GLY A 479 -20.44 15.91 28.25
CA GLY A 479 -19.18 15.20 28.47
C GLY A 479 -19.02 13.94 27.62
N ASP A 480 -20.12 13.27 27.26
CA ASP A 480 -20.08 12.02 26.48
C ASP A 480 -19.49 12.23 25.08
N LEU A 481 -19.80 13.36 24.42
CA LEU A 481 -19.24 13.67 23.10
C LEU A 481 -17.74 14.04 23.18
N ALA A 482 -17.31 14.65 24.29
CA ALA A 482 -15.90 14.92 24.52
C ALA A 482 -15.12 13.62 24.74
N GLU A 483 -15.65 12.69 25.54
CA GLU A 483 -15.08 11.34 25.71
C GLU A 483 -15.07 10.57 24.38
N LEU A 484 -16.17 10.58 23.64
CA LEU A 484 -16.24 9.94 22.31
C LEU A 484 -15.19 10.53 21.36
N ASN A 485 -14.98 11.84 21.39
CA ASN A 485 -13.96 12.50 20.55
C ASN A 485 -12.52 12.12 20.93
N GLN A 486 -12.25 11.86 22.21
CA GLN A 486 -10.94 11.38 22.65
C GLN A 486 -10.67 9.95 22.14
N VAL A 487 -11.70 9.12 22.02
CA VAL A 487 -11.60 7.75 21.53
C VAL A 487 -11.59 7.70 19.99
N ASP A 488 -12.61 8.26 19.35
CA ASP A 488 -12.75 8.37 17.90
C ASP A 488 -13.62 9.57 17.52
N GLY A 489 -12.97 10.70 17.22
CA GLY A 489 -13.66 11.91 16.77
C GLY A 489 -14.51 11.75 15.51
N ASP A 490 -14.27 10.77 14.63
CA ASP A 490 -15.12 10.57 13.45
C ASP A 490 -16.46 9.89 13.79
N ALA A 491 -16.60 9.33 15.00
CA ALA A 491 -17.86 8.81 15.51
C ALA A 491 -18.82 9.93 15.95
N VAL A 492 -18.33 11.12 16.31
CA VAL A 492 -19.16 12.25 16.78
C VAL A 492 -20.18 12.69 15.70
N PRO A 493 -19.79 12.96 14.44
CA PRO A 493 -20.75 13.25 13.38
C PRO A 493 -21.75 12.13 13.10
N LEU A 494 -21.36 10.88 13.36
CA LEU A 494 -22.26 9.74 13.14
C LEU A 494 -23.38 9.71 14.18
N VAL A 495 -23.06 9.98 15.46
CA VAL A 495 -24.07 10.12 16.53
C VAL A 495 -25.11 11.19 16.19
N LEU A 496 -24.67 12.35 15.71
CA LEU A 496 -25.56 13.45 15.30
C LEU A 496 -26.44 13.04 14.12
N ARG A 497 -25.87 12.37 13.11
CA ARG A 497 -26.64 11.86 11.97
C ARG A 497 -27.66 10.83 12.41
N VAL A 498 -27.31 9.90 13.30
CA VAL A 498 -28.28 8.92 13.82
C VAL A 498 -29.42 9.62 14.55
N ALA A 499 -29.12 10.59 15.42
CA ALA A 499 -30.15 11.38 16.10
C ALA A 499 -31.08 12.10 15.10
N GLN A 500 -30.52 12.69 14.04
CA GLN A 500 -31.27 13.33 12.97
C GLN A 500 -32.21 12.35 12.25
N HIS A 501 -31.73 11.14 11.92
CA HIS A 501 -32.55 10.12 11.25
C HIS A 501 -33.66 9.56 12.15
N THR A 502 -33.45 9.50 13.47
CA THR A 502 -34.48 9.06 14.42
C THR A 502 -35.60 10.07 14.64
N GLY A 503 -35.44 11.33 14.21
CA GLY A 503 -36.45 12.38 14.37
C GLY A 503 -36.62 12.93 15.78
N ASP A 504 -35.75 12.56 16.73
CA ASP A 504 -35.77 13.07 18.11
C ASP A 504 -35.13 14.46 18.18
N THR A 505 -35.93 15.49 17.91
CA THR A 505 -35.48 16.89 17.84
C THR A 505 -34.91 17.42 19.17
N ALA A 506 -35.48 16.99 20.30
CA ALA A 506 -35.02 17.42 21.62
C ALA A 506 -33.63 16.86 21.92
N ARG A 507 -33.38 15.60 21.57
CA ARG A 507 -32.06 14.99 21.69
C ARG A 507 -31.06 15.57 20.70
N LEU A 508 -31.47 15.76 19.44
CA LEU A 508 -30.64 16.37 18.42
C LEU A 508 -30.17 17.76 18.86
N GLY A 509 -31.05 18.58 19.42
CA GLY A 509 -30.70 19.90 19.98
C GLY A 509 -29.63 19.82 21.07
N ARG A 510 -29.77 18.92 22.05
CA ARG A 510 -28.76 18.72 23.11
C ARG A 510 -27.41 18.25 22.57
N LEU A 511 -27.43 17.25 21.70
CA LEU A 511 -26.22 16.72 21.04
C LEU A 511 -25.53 17.79 20.21
N PHE A 512 -26.32 18.60 19.51
CA PHE A 512 -25.82 19.66 18.66
C PHE A 512 -25.16 20.78 19.47
N GLU A 513 -25.77 21.23 20.57
CA GLU A 513 -25.13 22.19 21.49
C GLU A 513 -23.82 21.66 22.07
N ALA A 514 -23.80 20.40 22.51
CA ALA A 514 -22.59 19.75 22.99
C ALA A 514 -21.50 19.66 21.88
N PHE A 515 -21.90 19.34 20.65
CA PHE A 515 -21.02 19.31 19.50
C PHE A 515 -20.46 20.69 19.14
N LEU A 516 -21.27 21.75 19.17
CA LEU A 516 -20.79 23.12 18.97
C LEU A 516 -19.77 23.52 20.04
N GLY A 517 -20.05 23.21 21.32
CA GLY A 517 -19.08 23.42 22.40
C GLY A 517 -17.75 22.71 22.14
N LEU A 518 -17.81 21.48 21.65
CA LEU A 518 -16.63 20.70 21.30
C LEU A 518 -15.89 21.24 20.07
N ALA A 519 -16.60 21.62 19.00
CA ALA A 519 -16.01 22.25 17.82
C ALA A 519 -15.34 23.58 18.16
N ARG A 520 -15.94 24.36 19.09
CA ARG A 520 -15.33 25.59 19.61
C ARG A 520 -14.00 25.32 20.30
N ALA A 521 -13.92 24.25 21.11
CA ALA A 521 -12.73 23.85 21.83
C ALA A 521 -11.60 23.32 20.91
N VAL A 522 -11.94 22.56 19.86
CA VAL A 522 -10.95 22.02 18.90
C VAL A 522 -10.37 23.12 17.98
N GLY A 523 -11.17 24.14 17.65
CA GLY A 523 -10.69 25.32 16.93
C GLY A 523 -10.38 25.05 15.45
N HIS A 524 -9.12 25.24 15.03
CA HIS A 524 -8.72 25.14 13.60
C HIS A 524 -8.43 23.70 13.14
N ALA A 525 -8.38 22.74 14.07
CA ALA A 525 -8.08 21.34 13.79
C ALA A 525 -9.34 20.49 13.58
N LEU A 526 -10.39 21.07 12.97
CA LEU A 526 -11.62 20.33 12.69
C LEU A 526 -11.34 19.20 11.68
N ARG A 527 -11.87 18.01 11.98
CA ARG A 527 -11.74 16.84 11.11
C ARG A 527 -12.60 17.02 9.85
N PRO A 528 -12.22 16.44 8.70
CA PRO A 528 -13.02 16.52 7.47
C PRO A 528 -14.47 16.04 7.63
N SER A 529 -14.70 15.00 8.44
CA SER A 529 -16.03 14.47 8.77
C SER A 529 -16.91 15.50 9.51
N TRP A 530 -16.29 16.35 10.35
CA TRP A 530 -16.98 17.42 11.07
C TRP A 530 -17.31 18.57 10.13
N LEU A 531 -16.38 18.94 9.24
CA LEU A 531 -16.61 19.94 8.22
C LEU A 531 -17.78 19.57 7.30
N SER A 532 -17.85 18.30 6.86
CA SER A 532 -19.01 17.81 6.10
C SER A 532 -20.30 17.95 6.90
N LEU A 533 -20.32 17.52 8.17
CA LEU A 533 -21.52 17.66 9.00
C LEU A 533 -21.97 19.12 9.16
N LEU A 534 -21.05 20.03 9.50
CA LEU A 534 -21.31 21.46 9.65
C LEU A 534 -21.87 22.06 8.35
N ARG A 535 -21.25 21.70 7.21
CA ARG A 535 -21.69 22.13 5.88
C ARG A 535 -23.04 21.55 5.51
N ASP A 536 -23.37 20.32 5.87
CA ASP A 536 -24.59 19.65 5.41
C ASP A 536 -25.77 19.81 6.38
N TRP A 537 -25.55 20.46 7.53
CA TRP A 537 -26.58 20.63 8.57
C TRP A 537 -27.88 21.27 8.03
N PRO A 538 -29.04 20.60 8.17
CA PRO A 538 -30.28 21.02 7.54
C PRO A 538 -30.86 22.29 8.15
N ASP A 539 -31.27 23.21 7.27
CA ASP A 539 -32.00 24.47 7.48
C ASP A 539 -32.16 24.94 8.96
N PRO A 540 -31.05 25.36 9.60
CA PRO A 540 -31.09 25.77 10.99
C PRO A 540 -31.65 27.19 11.12
N ASP A 541 -32.18 27.49 12.31
CA ASP A 541 -32.46 28.87 12.73
C ASP A 541 -31.25 29.79 12.45
N PRO A 542 -31.45 31.06 12.03
CA PRO A 542 -30.36 31.98 11.71
C PRO A 542 -29.27 32.09 12.78
N ALA A 543 -29.61 31.99 14.07
CA ALA A 543 -28.61 32.04 15.14
C ALA A 543 -27.74 30.78 15.17
N VAL A 544 -28.35 29.62 14.95
CA VAL A 544 -27.63 28.35 14.82
C VAL A 544 -26.78 28.32 13.55
N ARG A 545 -27.29 28.84 12.42
CA ARG A 545 -26.52 29.00 11.18
C ARG A 545 -25.27 29.84 11.41
N ALA A 546 -25.39 30.94 12.15
CA ALA A 546 -24.26 31.79 12.50
C ALA A 546 -23.20 31.03 13.32
N ALA A 547 -23.60 30.27 14.34
CA ALA A 547 -22.67 29.46 15.13
C ALA A 547 -21.92 28.40 14.29
N LEU A 548 -22.63 27.74 13.36
CA LEU A 548 -22.04 26.81 12.40
C LEU A 548 -21.03 27.49 11.48
N ASP A 549 -21.39 28.65 10.92
CA ASP A 549 -20.54 29.39 9.99
C ASP A 549 -19.31 30.00 10.70
N VAL A 550 -19.41 30.33 11.99
CA VAL A 550 -18.22 30.68 12.79
C VAL A 550 -17.28 29.49 12.90
N ALA A 551 -17.78 28.29 13.20
CA ALA A 551 -16.95 27.09 13.29
C ALA A 551 -16.27 26.76 11.94
N LEU A 552 -17.00 26.89 10.82
CA LEU A 552 -16.45 26.72 9.46
C LEU A 552 -15.36 27.75 9.16
N CYS A 553 -15.64 29.05 9.36
CA CYS A 553 -14.68 30.11 9.09
C CYS A 553 -13.40 29.96 9.94
N ARG A 554 -13.51 29.51 11.19
CA ARG A 554 -12.33 29.23 12.05
C ARG A 554 -11.43 28.11 11.52
N ALA A 555 -12.01 27.16 10.78
CA ALA A 555 -11.27 26.11 10.07
C ALA A 555 -10.83 26.55 8.65
N GLY A 556 -11.04 27.81 8.27
CA GLY A 556 -10.68 28.36 6.96
C GLY A 556 -11.67 28.02 5.84
N GLU A 557 -12.84 27.48 6.19
CA GLU A 557 -13.90 27.13 5.25
C GLU A 557 -14.89 28.29 5.10
N PRO A 558 -15.39 28.60 3.89
CA PRO A 558 -16.35 29.68 3.71
C PRO A 558 -17.66 29.41 4.46
N PRO A 559 -18.38 30.46 4.89
CA PRO A 559 -19.69 30.32 5.50
C PRO A 559 -20.67 29.69 4.50
N ARG A 560 -21.60 28.86 4.99
CA ARG A 560 -22.65 28.28 4.15
C ARG A 560 -23.76 29.29 3.89
N GLN A 561 -24.07 30.15 4.85
CA GLN A 561 -25.01 31.24 4.63
C GLN A 561 -24.46 32.18 3.56
N ASP A 562 -25.26 32.44 2.53
CA ASP A 562 -24.97 33.52 1.60
C ASP A 562 -25.07 34.84 2.39
N LEU A 563 -23.90 35.44 2.61
CA LEU A 563 -23.73 36.67 3.37
C LEU A 563 -24.48 37.85 2.74
N VAL A 564 -24.77 37.81 1.44
CA VAL A 564 -25.42 38.94 0.74
C VAL A 564 -26.91 39.00 1.04
N VAL A 565 -27.55 37.85 1.15
CA VAL A 565 -28.99 37.72 1.42
C VAL A 565 -29.30 37.43 2.89
N ALA A 566 -28.28 37.31 3.74
CA ALA A 566 -28.43 37.07 5.16
C ALA A 566 -29.20 38.21 5.86
N ASP A 567 -30.08 37.84 6.77
CA ASP A 567 -30.91 38.78 7.53
C ASP A 567 -30.17 39.34 8.76
N GLU A 568 -30.80 40.31 9.44
CA GLU A 568 -30.22 40.92 10.64
C GLU A 568 -30.07 39.96 11.81
N ARG A 569 -30.92 38.91 11.90
CA ARG A 569 -30.84 37.92 12.99
C ARG A 569 -29.57 37.08 12.85
N TYR A 570 -29.30 36.57 11.65
CA TYR A 570 -28.05 35.88 11.35
C TYR A 570 -26.85 36.77 11.66
N TRP A 571 -26.84 38.00 11.17
CA TRP A 571 -25.69 38.89 11.34
C TRP A 571 -25.41 39.26 12.80
N ASN A 572 -26.45 39.54 13.58
CA ASN A 572 -26.29 39.83 15.00
C ASN A 572 -25.81 38.60 15.78
N ALA A 573 -26.31 37.41 15.44
CA ALA A 573 -25.82 36.16 16.02
C ALA A 573 -24.37 35.87 15.62
N LEU A 574 -23.97 36.15 14.38
CA LEU A 574 -22.59 35.97 13.91
C LEU A 574 -21.62 36.86 14.70
N VAL A 575 -21.97 38.14 14.89
CA VAL A 575 -21.15 39.06 15.69
C VAL A 575 -21.07 38.59 17.14
N ALA A 576 -22.21 38.27 17.77
CA ALA A 576 -22.24 37.80 19.16
C ALA A 576 -21.42 36.52 19.37
N GLU A 577 -21.47 35.59 18.41
CA GLU A 577 -20.70 34.35 18.44
C GLU A 577 -19.19 34.61 18.31
N VAL A 578 -18.77 35.51 17.40
CA VAL A 578 -17.36 35.87 17.25
C VAL A 578 -16.85 36.69 18.45
N ASP A 579 -17.71 37.50 19.09
CA ASP A 579 -17.37 38.24 20.33
C ASP A 579 -17.17 37.30 21.53
N THR A 580 -17.95 36.22 21.61
CA THR A 580 -17.88 35.24 22.72
C THR A 580 -16.87 34.11 22.46
N THR A 581 -16.40 33.95 21.22
CA THR A 581 -15.44 32.92 20.84
C THR A 581 -14.03 33.51 20.69
N PRO A 582 -13.09 33.25 21.62
CA PRO A 582 -11.73 33.74 21.48
C PRO A 582 -11.05 33.15 20.23
N LEU A 583 -10.54 34.02 19.36
CA LEU A 583 -9.82 33.66 18.14
C LEU A 583 -8.32 33.94 18.29
N THR A 584 -7.49 32.92 18.08
CA THR A 584 -6.03 33.12 17.96
C THR A 584 -5.69 33.92 16.71
N LEU A 585 -4.47 34.49 16.63
CA LEU A 585 -4.05 35.29 15.47
C LEU A 585 -4.19 34.52 14.13
N PRO A 586 -3.76 33.25 14.01
CA PRO A 586 -3.97 32.48 12.78
C PRO A 586 -5.45 32.22 12.48
N GLN A 587 -6.28 32.03 13.51
CA GLN A 587 -7.72 31.84 13.34
C GLN A 587 -8.40 33.11 12.86
N GLN A 588 -8.00 34.29 13.33
CA GLN A 588 -8.50 35.57 12.82
C GLN A 588 -8.19 35.71 11.33
N GLN A 589 -6.99 35.34 10.89
CA GLN A 589 -6.62 35.38 9.47
C GLN A 589 -7.43 34.37 8.64
N ALA A 590 -7.50 33.11 9.08
CA ALA A 590 -8.27 32.07 8.38
C ALA A 590 -9.76 32.46 8.27
N PHE A 591 -10.31 33.04 9.32
CA PHE A 591 -11.69 33.51 9.36
C PHE A 591 -11.94 34.66 8.39
N GLY A 592 -11.06 35.67 8.35
CA GLY A 592 -11.19 36.78 7.41
C GLY A 592 -11.09 36.32 5.94
N ASP A 593 -10.18 35.39 5.65
CA ASP A 593 -10.06 34.77 4.33
C ASP A 593 -11.29 33.94 3.95
N ALA A 594 -11.86 33.19 4.90
CA ALA A 594 -13.09 32.42 4.71
C ALA A 594 -14.30 33.32 4.42
N LEU A 595 -14.46 34.42 5.15
CA LEU A 595 -15.48 35.43 4.86
C LEU A 595 -15.31 35.99 3.45
N ALA A 596 -14.07 36.31 3.06
CA ALA A 596 -13.75 36.80 1.71
C ALA A 596 -14.13 35.79 0.61
N ALA A 597 -13.99 34.49 0.88
CA ALA A 597 -14.41 33.43 -0.03
C ALA A 597 -15.93 33.28 -0.12
N GLY A 598 -16.66 33.54 0.98
CA GLY A 598 -18.14 33.56 1.02
C GLY A 598 -18.77 34.75 0.27
N LEU A 599 -18.02 35.82 0.01
CA LEU A 599 -18.46 36.96 -0.78
C LEU A 599 -18.27 36.70 -2.29
N HIS A 600 -19.36 36.41 -2.99
CA HIS A 600 -19.34 36.20 -4.45
C HIS A 600 -19.09 37.51 -5.21
N ARG A 601 -18.62 37.46 -6.46
CA ARG A 601 -18.40 38.68 -7.27
C ARG A 601 -19.73 39.39 -7.55
N GLY A 602 -19.77 40.71 -7.40
CA GLY A 602 -20.97 41.52 -7.59
C GLY A 602 -21.90 41.54 -6.37
N TRP A 603 -21.41 41.06 -5.21
CA TRP A 603 -22.20 41.03 -3.98
C TRP A 603 -22.66 42.43 -3.52
N GLY A 604 -22.01 43.49 -4.00
CA GLY A 604 -22.38 44.88 -3.74
C GLY A 604 -23.42 45.47 -4.69
N GLY A 605 -24.07 44.67 -5.54
CA GLY A 605 -25.02 45.14 -6.55
C GLY A 605 -26.24 45.88 -5.98
N ASP A 606 -26.70 45.51 -4.78
CA ASP A 606 -27.68 46.27 -4.00
C ASP A 606 -26.96 47.12 -2.93
N LEU A 607 -27.12 48.44 -3.01
CA LEU A 607 -26.48 49.38 -2.09
C LEU A 607 -26.93 49.17 -0.62
N ALA A 608 -28.17 48.74 -0.39
CA ALA A 608 -28.67 48.48 0.96
C ALA A 608 -28.02 47.22 1.56
N ALA A 609 -28.00 46.11 0.81
CA ALA A 609 -27.27 44.90 1.20
C ALA A 609 -25.77 45.16 1.38
N PHE A 610 -25.13 45.87 0.44
CA PHE A 610 -23.71 46.23 0.52
C PHE A 610 -23.39 46.99 1.81
N ARG A 611 -24.18 48.03 2.13
CA ARG A 611 -24.04 48.80 3.36
C ARG A 611 -24.20 47.94 4.61
N ARG A 612 -25.22 47.07 4.67
CA ARG A 612 -25.46 46.19 5.82
C ARG A 612 -24.28 45.26 6.05
N THR A 613 -23.86 44.53 5.01
CA THR A 613 -22.77 43.56 5.08
C THR A 613 -21.45 44.24 5.47
N LEU A 614 -21.11 45.40 4.89
CA LEU A 614 -19.91 46.16 5.29
C LEU A 614 -19.96 46.64 6.74
N GLY A 615 -21.13 47.09 7.21
CA GLY A 615 -21.32 47.47 8.61
C GLY A 615 -21.08 46.31 9.57
N VAL A 616 -21.48 45.10 9.20
CA VAL A 616 -21.23 43.89 10.01
C VAL A 616 -19.75 43.49 9.93
N LEU A 617 -19.17 43.43 8.74
CA LEU A 617 -17.75 43.12 8.56
C LEU A 617 -16.87 44.11 9.35
N SER A 618 -17.24 45.39 9.41
CA SER A 618 -16.50 46.39 10.19
C SER A 618 -16.57 46.13 11.69
N ARG A 619 -17.70 45.62 12.21
CA ARG A 619 -17.83 45.23 13.63
C ARG A 619 -16.99 43.98 13.93
N LEU A 620 -17.00 43.01 13.01
CA LEU A 620 -16.19 41.80 13.14
C LEU A 620 -14.69 42.14 13.10
N ALA A 621 -14.26 42.92 12.12
CA ALA A 621 -12.87 43.29 11.90
C ALA A 621 -12.42 44.55 12.67
N ASP A 622 -13.01 44.79 13.84
CA ASP A 622 -12.67 45.91 14.71
C ASP A 622 -11.15 45.94 14.96
N PRO A 623 -10.45 47.02 14.56
CA PRO A 623 -9.00 47.10 14.64
C PRO A 623 -8.46 47.07 16.08
N HIS A 624 -9.29 47.37 17.09
CA HIS A 624 -8.85 47.36 18.49
C HIS A 624 -8.91 45.97 19.12
N THR A 625 -9.91 45.17 18.76
CA THR A 625 -10.13 43.84 19.34
C THR A 625 -9.58 42.72 18.46
N ARG A 626 -9.71 42.85 17.13
CA ARG A 626 -9.42 41.78 16.17
C ARG A 626 -8.81 42.31 14.85
N PRO A 627 -7.64 42.97 14.91
CA PRO A 627 -7.04 43.62 13.75
C PRO A 627 -6.73 42.66 12.59
N HIS A 628 -6.53 41.37 12.86
CA HIS A 628 -6.12 40.39 11.85
C HIS A 628 -7.28 39.75 11.07
N LEU A 629 -8.53 40.09 11.39
CA LEU A 629 -9.69 39.71 10.56
C LEU A 629 -9.76 40.51 9.25
N SER A 630 -9.18 41.71 9.22
CA SER A 630 -9.03 42.52 8.00
C SER A 630 -7.91 41.96 7.10
N THR A 631 -8.09 40.76 6.56
CA THR A 631 -7.06 40.12 5.73
C THR A 631 -6.93 40.80 4.37
N PRO A 632 -5.76 40.69 3.71
CA PRO A 632 -5.58 41.20 2.35
C PRO A 632 -6.62 40.67 1.35
N ARG A 633 -7.09 39.42 1.51
CA ARG A 633 -8.13 38.84 0.64
C ARG A 633 -9.49 39.48 0.88
N LEU A 634 -9.87 39.68 2.14
CA LEU A 634 -11.13 40.34 2.48
C LEU A 634 -11.13 41.79 1.98
N VAL A 635 -10.04 42.51 2.22
CA VAL A 635 -9.87 43.89 1.74
C VAL A 635 -9.92 43.95 0.21
N ALA A 636 -9.26 43.02 -0.50
CA ALA A 636 -9.31 42.96 -1.96
C ALA A 636 -10.73 42.71 -2.49
N ARG A 637 -11.53 41.86 -1.82
CA ARG A 637 -12.94 41.64 -2.18
C ARG A 637 -13.81 42.87 -2.00
N ILE A 638 -13.59 43.62 -0.92
CA ILE A 638 -14.26 44.90 -0.71
C ILE A 638 -13.80 45.90 -1.79
N ALA A 639 -12.50 45.94 -2.09
CA ALA A 639 -11.94 46.82 -3.09
C ALA A 639 -12.49 46.56 -4.49
N ASP A 640 -12.70 45.31 -4.88
CA ASP A 640 -13.30 44.94 -6.17
C ASP A 640 -14.72 45.54 -6.31
N GLU A 641 -15.55 45.47 -5.28
CA GLU A 641 -16.91 46.05 -5.32
C GLU A 641 -16.88 47.58 -5.30
N VAL A 642 -16.02 48.19 -4.49
CA VAL A 642 -15.87 49.65 -4.46
C VAL A 642 -15.33 50.16 -5.80
N ALA A 643 -14.46 49.42 -6.47
CA ALA A 643 -13.96 49.76 -7.80
C ALA A 643 -15.04 49.65 -8.87
N ALA A 644 -15.96 48.69 -8.74
CA ALA A 644 -17.12 48.55 -9.61
C ALA A 644 -18.14 49.70 -9.42
N ASN A 645 -18.22 50.29 -8.22
CA ASN A 645 -19.08 51.45 -7.94
C ASN A 645 -18.35 52.54 -7.14
N PRO A 646 -17.47 53.35 -7.75
CA PRO A 646 -16.67 54.34 -7.05
C PRO A 646 -17.47 55.44 -6.32
N ALA A 647 -18.75 55.62 -6.66
CA ALA A 647 -19.63 56.59 -6.01
C ALA A 647 -19.85 56.29 -4.52
N VAL A 648 -19.62 55.04 -4.08
CA VAL A 648 -19.74 54.64 -2.67
C VAL A 648 -18.58 55.13 -1.80
N LEU A 649 -17.46 55.58 -2.39
CA LEU A 649 -16.32 56.06 -1.62
C LEU A 649 -16.72 57.21 -0.67
N GLY A 650 -17.62 58.09 -1.11
CA GLY A 650 -18.14 59.20 -0.30
C GLY A 650 -19.22 58.83 0.72
N GLN A 651 -19.39 57.55 1.07
CA GLN A 651 -20.44 57.12 2.00
C GLN A 651 -19.89 56.85 3.42
N PRO A 652 -20.42 57.49 4.48
CA PRO A 652 -19.83 57.43 5.83
C PRO A 652 -19.55 56.02 6.38
N TRP A 653 -20.38 55.05 6.03
CA TRP A 653 -20.23 53.66 6.48
C TRP A 653 -19.00 52.94 5.88
N LEU A 654 -18.34 53.51 4.87
CA LEU A 654 -17.08 52.98 4.32
C LEU A 654 -15.84 53.51 5.06
N GLN A 655 -15.99 54.55 5.91
CA GLN A 655 -14.89 55.20 6.62
C GLN A 655 -13.93 54.20 7.33
N PRO A 656 -14.42 53.17 8.06
CA PRO A 656 -13.54 52.24 8.76
C PRO A 656 -12.61 51.43 7.85
N TRP A 657 -12.96 51.29 6.57
CA TRP A 657 -12.24 50.49 5.58
C TRP A 657 -11.29 51.33 4.71
N LEU A 658 -11.43 52.66 4.71
CA LEU A 658 -10.62 53.54 3.87
C LEU A 658 -9.10 53.36 4.06
N PRO A 659 -8.56 53.19 5.30
CA PRO A 659 -7.13 52.96 5.47
C PRO A 659 -6.61 51.72 4.74
N GLN A 660 -7.37 50.62 4.75
CA GLN A 660 -7.01 49.36 4.12
C GLN A 660 -7.21 49.42 2.60
N LEU A 661 -8.28 50.08 2.13
CA LEU A 661 -8.56 50.27 0.70
C LEU A 661 -7.55 51.21 0.02
N GLU A 662 -6.88 52.07 0.77
CA GLU A 662 -5.80 52.94 0.25
C GLU A 662 -4.64 52.12 -0.35
N LEU A 663 -4.46 50.88 0.11
CA LEU A 663 -3.43 49.97 -0.38
C LEU A 663 -3.71 49.43 -1.79
N ASP A 664 -4.97 49.47 -2.25
CA ASP A 664 -5.32 49.06 -3.62
C ASP A 664 -5.01 50.20 -4.61
N PRO A 665 -4.11 50.00 -5.59
CA PRO A 665 -3.72 51.04 -6.53
C PRO A 665 -4.88 51.64 -7.34
N ARG A 666 -5.95 50.85 -7.60
CA ARG A 666 -7.12 51.28 -8.37
C ARG A 666 -7.96 52.30 -7.61
N LEU A 667 -8.02 52.14 -6.29
CA LEU A 667 -8.85 52.95 -5.40
C LEU A 667 -8.08 54.06 -4.69
N ARG A 668 -6.75 53.92 -4.57
CA ARG A 668 -5.87 54.81 -3.80
C ARG A 668 -6.18 56.29 -4.00
N ALA A 669 -6.36 56.71 -5.25
CA ALA A 669 -6.67 58.10 -5.58
C ALA A 669 -8.01 58.58 -5.00
N GLY A 670 -9.08 57.83 -5.23
CA GLY A 670 -10.41 58.15 -4.74
C GLY A 670 -10.51 58.06 -3.21
N VAL A 671 -9.85 57.08 -2.62
CA VAL A 671 -9.76 56.89 -1.16
C VAL A 671 -9.04 58.07 -0.51
N LEU A 672 -7.85 58.44 -0.99
CA LEU A 672 -7.08 59.57 -0.46
C LEU A 672 -7.87 60.88 -0.55
N ARG A 673 -8.54 61.12 -1.67
CA ARG A 673 -9.43 62.28 -1.84
C ARG A 673 -10.59 62.26 -0.86
N THR A 674 -11.24 61.12 -0.67
CA THR A 674 -12.36 60.97 0.28
C THR A 674 -11.90 61.20 1.71
N ARG A 675 -10.79 60.58 2.13
CA ARG A 675 -10.19 60.78 3.46
C ARG A 675 -9.87 62.25 3.72
N LEU A 676 -9.42 62.99 2.70
CA LEU A 676 -9.17 64.43 2.80
C LEU A 676 -10.45 65.23 3.10
N TYR A 677 -11.59 64.84 2.52
CA TYR A 677 -12.88 65.49 2.81
C TYR A 677 -13.46 65.13 4.19
N TRP A 678 -12.97 64.06 4.82
CA TRP A 678 -13.41 63.55 6.12
C TRP A 678 -12.31 63.60 7.18
N ILE A 679 -11.42 64.57 7.10
CA ILE A 679 -10.50 64.83 8.21
C ILE A 679 -11.33 65.13 9.46
N GLU A 680 -11.09 64.37 10.52
CA GLU A 680 -11.74 64.57 11.82
C GLU A 680 -11.23 65.87 12.46
N ALA A 681 -12.11 66.57 13.16
CA ALA A 681 -11.78 67.88 13.73
C ALA A 681 -10.67 67.80 14.79
N ASP A 682 -10.53 66.65 15.44
CA ASP A 682 -9.54 66.29 16.46
C ASP A 682 -8.33 65.53 15.91
N ALA A 683 -8.25 65.30 14.59
CA ALA A 683 -7.09 64.68 13.96
C ALA A 683 -5.81 65.44 14.31
N THR A 684 -4.75 64.72 14.65
CA THR A 684 -3.49 65.35 15.04
C THR A 684 -2.78 65.98 13.84
N PRO A 685 -1.95 67.01 14.06
CA PRO A 685 -1.16 67.61 12.99
C PRO A 685 -0.31 66.61 12.18
N HIS A 686 0.19 65.56 12.82
CA HIS A 686 0.99 64.53 12.15
C HIS A 686 0.12 63.63 11.25
N GLU A 687 -1.09 63.25 11.68
CA GLU A 687 -1.99 62.43 10.87
C GLU A 687 -2.46 63.17 9.62
N VAL A 688 -2.83 64.44 9.77
CA VAL A 688 -3.24 65.28 8.64
C VAL A 688 -2.06 65.53 7.70
N ALA A 689 -0.86 65.79 8.23
CA ALA A 689 0.36 65.92 7.44
C ALA A 689 0.70 64.65 6.65
N ALA A 690 0.63 63.49 7.29
CA ALA A 690 0.87 62.21 6.64
C ALA A 690 -0.16 61.94 5.52
N LEU A 691 -1.44 62.26 5.75
CA LEU A 691 -2.48 62.14 4.73
C LEU A 691 -2.22 63.08 3.54
N VAL A 692 -1.93 64.36 3.79
CA VAL A 692 -1.61 65.35 2.75
C VAL A 692 -0.39 64.93 1.94
N ALA A 693 0.67 64.43 2.59
CA ALA A 693 1.85 63.92 1.90
C ALA A 693 1.51 62.74 0.98
N ARG A 694 0.67 61.79 1.42
CA ARG A 694 0.24 60.65 0.60
C ARG A 694 -0.66 61.08 -0.56
N VAL A 695 -1.56 62.05 -0.36
CA VAL A 695 -2.37 62.66 -1.44
C VAL A 695 -1.44 63.30 -2.48
N HIS A 696 -0.42 64.05 -2.04
CA HIS A 696 0.58 64.63 -2.94
C HIS A 696 1.36 63.57 -3.73
N ALA A 697 1.87 62.55 -3.03
CA ALA A 697 2.63 61.46 -3.67
C ALA A 697 1.80 60.68 -4.69
N SER A 698 0.47 60.61 -4.51
CA SER A 698 -0.43 59.97 -5.48
C SER A 698 -0.63 60.76 -6.77
N GLY A 699 -0.30 62.06 -6.79
CA GLY A 699 -0.47 62.95 -7.96
C GLY A 699 -1.92 63.33 -8.27
N VAL A 700 -2.86 62.98 -7.40
CA VAL A 700 -4.30 63.11 -7.64
C VAL A 700 -4.81 64.52 -7.46
N LEU A 701 -4.22 65.25 -6.51
CA LEU A 701 -4.52 66.66 -6.24
C LEU A 701 -3.22 67.47 -6.09
N GLY A 702 -3.21 68.66 -6.66
CA GLY A 702 -2.16 69.66 -6.45
C GLY A 702 -2.31 70.37 -5.10
N THR A 703 -1.27 71.11 -4.68
CA THR A 703 -1.29 71.83 -3.40
C THR A 703 -2.42 72.86 -3.34
N ASP A 704 -2.75 73.48 -4.49
CA ASP A 704 -3.81 74.48 -4.60
C ASP A 704 -5.21 73.88 -4.43
N GLU A 705 -5.37 72.58 -4.67
CA GLU A 705 -6.63 71.87 -4.50
C GLU A 705 -6.75 71.28 -3.09
N ILE A 706 -5.65 70.80 -2.52
CA ILE A 706 -5.63 70.19 -1.18
C ILE A 706 -5.77 71.25 -0.08
N ALA A 707 -5.06 72.37 -0.20
CA ALA A 707 -5.01 73.38 0.86
C ALA A 707 -6.38 73.95 1.25
N PRO A 708 -7.25 74.37 0.31
CA PRO A 708 -8.59 74.84 0.65
C PRO A 708 -9.45 73.77 1.36
N ILE A 709 -9.32 72.50 0.96
CA ILE A 709 -10.09 71.39 1.56
C ILE A 709 -9.68 71.21 3.03
N VAL A 710 -8.38 71.17 3.31
CA VAL A 710 -7.87 71.01 4.69
C VAL A 710 -8.21 72.22 5.55
N LEU A 711 -8.01 73.45 5.06
CA LEU A 711 -8.33 74.68 5.80
C LEU A 711 -9.82 74.80 6.15
N GLN A 712 -10.69 74.27 5.29
CA GLN A 712 -12.12 74.24 5.54
C GLN A 712 -12.50 73.19 6.59
N ARG A 713 -11.83 72.03 6.61
CA ARG A 713 -12.25 70.85 7.38
C ARG A 713 -11.52 70.66 8.71
N TRP A 714 -10.29 71.16 8.80
CA TRP A 714 -9.41 70.93 9.93
C TRP A 714 -8.88 72.25 10.45
N ARG A 715 -9.17 72.56 11.72
CA ARG A 715 -8.78 73.80 12.40
C ARG A 715 -8.14 73.47 13.74
N PRO A 716 -6.87 73.03 13.75
CA PRO A 716 -6.15 72.79 14.99
C PRO A 716 -5.92 74.11 15.74
N ALA A 717 -5.48 74.01 16.99
CA ALA A 717 -4.94 75.15 17.72
C ALA A 717 -3.78 75.81 16.92
N PRO A 718 -3.48 77.10 17.16
CA PRO A 718 -2.40 77.84 16.49
C PRO A 718 -1.07 77.10 16.33
N SER A 719 -0.60 76.43 17.40
CA SER A 719 0.64 75.64 17.39
C SER A 719 0.56 74.39 16.49
N GLY A 720 -0.64 73.82 16.34
CA GLY A 720 -0.86 72.62 15.53
C GLY A 720 -0.63 72.83 14.04
N TRP A 721 -0.83 74.04 13.51
CA TRP A 721 -0.48 74.35 12.11
C TRP A 721 1.04 74.33 11.86
N MET A 722 1.83 74.76 12.84
CA MET A 722 3.29 74.68 12.76
C MET A 722 3.76 73.22 12.82
N ASP A 723 3.21 72.43 13.73
CA ASP A 723 3.50 71.00 13.83
C ASP A 723 3.11 70.26 12.55
N PHE A 724 2.00 70.64 11.91
CA PHE A 724 1.58 70.10 10.63
C PHE A 724 2.59 70.40 9.52
N LEU A 725 3.03 71.65 9.35
CA LEU A 725 3.99 72.01 8.30
C LEU A 725 5.33 71.27 8.47
N LEU A 726 5.78 71.11 9.72
CA LEU A 726 7.01 70.38 10.03
C LEU A 726 6.85 68.88 9.75
N ALA A 727 5.76 68.27 10.21
CA ALA A 727 5.45 66.87 9.93
C ALA A 727 5.26 66.62 8.43
N LEU A 728 4.63 67.54 7.71
CA LEU A 728 4.40 67.45 6.28
C LEU A 728 5.72 67.48 5.51
N ASN A 729 6.62 68.39 5.87
CA ASN A 729 7.95 68.45 5.27
C ASN A 729 8.71 67.13 5.49
N THR A 730 8.65 66.57 6.70
CA THR A 730 9.26 65.27 7.00
C THR A 730 8.64 64.16 6.16
N HIS A 731 7.32 64.00 6.13
CA HIS A 731 6.67 62.95 5.34
C HIS A 731 6.88 63.09 3.83
N LEU A 732 6.93 64.31 3.30
CA LEU A 732 7.24 64.54 1.88
C LEU A 732 8.69 64.17 1.55
N LEU A 733 9.65 64.50 2.42
CA LEU A 733 11.05 64.12 2.25
C LEU A 733 11.25 62.60 2.37
N ASP A 734 10.63 61.96 3.36
CA ASP A 734 10.67 60.50 3.54
C ASP A 734 10.03 59.78 2.35
N GLY A 735 9.00 60.38 1.74
CA GLY A 735 8.39 59.92 0.49
C GLY A 735 9.20 60.21 -0.77
N GLY A 736 10.38 60.83 -0.66
CA GLY A 736 11.28 61.12 -1.78
C GLY A 736 10.92 62.36 -2.61
N ASP A 737 10.03 63.24 -2.12
CA ASP A 737 9.65 64.46 -2.83
C ASP A 737 10.78 65.50 -2.79
N ARG A 738 11.47 65.66 -3.92
CA ARG A 738 12.57 66.64 -4.08
C ARG A 738 12.12 68.09 -3.94
N ASN A 739 10.81 68.37 -4.02
CA ASN A 739 10.22 69.69 -3.85
C ASN A 739 9.42 69.83 -2.54
N ALA A 740 9.68 68.97 -1.54
CA ALA A 740 9.00 69.02 -0.23
C ALA A 740 8.96 70.43 0.38
N LEU A 741 10.10 71.12 0.38
CA LEU A 741 10.23 72.49 0.89
C LEU A 741 9.34 73.47 0.14
N GLY A 742 9.36 73.44 -1.20
CA GLY A 742 8.55 74.33 -2.03
C GLY A 742 7.05 74.11 -1.82
N ARG A 743 6.61 72.86 -1.63
CA ARG A 743 5.22 72.55 -1.29
C ARG A 743 4.83 73.06 0.10
N CYS A 744 5.70 72.92 1.10
CA CYS A 744 5.42 73.43 2.45
C CYS A 744 5.37 74.97 2.48
N VAL A 745 6.22 75.63 1.70
CA VAL A 745 6.16 77.10 1.52
C VAL A 745 4.82 77.51 0.91
N ARG A 746 4.37 76.83 -0.13
CA ARG A 746 3.06 77.09 -0.74
C ARG A 746 1.90 76.87 0.23
N TRP A 747 1.97 75.85 1.07
CA TRP A 747 1.02 75.63 2.16
C TRP A 747 0.99 76.78 3.16
N ALA A 748 2.15 77.33 3.51
CA ALA A 748 2.23 78.50 4.36
C ALA A 748 1.61 79.73 3.69
N GLU A 749 1.82 79.93 2.39
CA GLU A 749 1.16 81.01 1.63
C GLU A 749 -0.37 80.90 1.72
N PHE A 750 -0.94 79.70 1.60
CA PHE A 750 -2.38 79.47 1.79
C PHE A 750 -2.86 79.80 3.21
N LEU A 751 -2.13 79.35 4.24
CA LEU A 751 -2.45 79.67 5.63
C LEU A 751 -2.44 81.19 5.88
N MET A 752 -1.49 81.91 5.28
CA MET A 752 -1.38 83.37 5.35
C MET A 752 -2.55 84.06 4.66
N ALA A 753 -2.96 83.58 3.49
CA ALA A 753 -4.08 84.14 2.73
C ALA A 753 -5.44 83.95 3.40
N ASP A 754 -5.63 82.83 4.13
CA ASP A 754 -6.86 82.49 4.87
C ASP A 754 -6.96 83.20 6.24
N GLY A 755 -6.00 84.07 6.59
CA GLY A 755 -5.96 84.80 7.88
C GLY A 755 -5.45 83.97 9.06
N THR A 756 -5.38 82.64 8.89
CA THR A 756 -4.77 81.68 9.84
C THR A 756 -3.27 81.93 10.05
N GLY A 757 -2.60 82.60 9.11
CA GLY A 757 -1.17 82.91 9.18
C GLY A 757 -0.78 83.69 10.44
N SER A 758 -1.60 84.63 10.91
CA SER A 758 -1.34 85.39 12.15
C SER A 758 -1.14 84.49 13.38
N LEU A 759 -1.66 83.26 13.35
CA LEU A 759 -1.55 82.26 14.41
C LEU A 759 -0.24 81.44 14.36
N LEU A 760 0.46 81.41 13.22
CA LEU A 760 1.76 80.73 13.05
C LEU A 760 2.91 81.49 13.74
N GLN A 761 2.71 82.76 14.05
CA GLN A 761 3.73 83.72 14.48
C GLN A 761 4.43 83.36 15.81
N PRO A 762 3.72 83.02 16.91
CA PRO A 762 4.38 82.65 18.17
C PRO A 762 5.00 81.24 18.11
N ALA A 763 4.36 80.32 17.39
CA ALA A 763 4.80 78.93 17.27
C ALA A 763 6.09 78.80 16.45
N ALA A 764 6.24 79.57 15.36
CA ALA A 764 7.45 79.56 14.52
C ALA A 764 8.71 79.95 15.31
N LEU A 765 8.59 80.94 16.20
CA LEU A 765 9.68 81.42 17.05
C LEU A 765 10.05 80.40 18.14
N HIS A 766 9.08 79.67 18.69
CA HIS A 766 9.30 78.68 19.74
C HIS A 766 9.87 77.36 19.20
N THR A 767 9.38 76.86 18.06
CA THR A 767 9.79 75.55 17.52
C THR A 767 11.17 75.59 16.86
N ALA A 768 11.62 76.77 16.42
CA ALA A 768 12.92 76.95 15.79
C ALA A 768 14.14 76.69 16.69
N GLN A 769 13.95 76.59 18.01
CA GLN A 769 15.06 76.40 18.94
C GLN A 769 15.55 74.94 19.07
N TRP A 770 14.84 73.93 18.54
CA TRP A 770 15.08 72.53 18.98
C TRP A 770 15.08 71.40 17.93
N ARG A 771 15.21 71.60 16.60
CA ARG A 771 15.18 70.47 15.63
C ARG A 771 16.13 70.53 14.42
N LEU A 772 16.27 69.37 13.74
CA LEU A 772 17.24 68.94 12.70
C LEU A 772 17.27 69.76 11.38
N LEU A 773 18.38 69.60 10.64
CA LEU A 773 18.82 70.40 9.47
C LEU A 773 17.77 70.70 8.37
N PRO A 774 16.89 69.77 7.93
CA PRO A 774 15.90 70.05 6.89
C PRO A 774 14.76 70.97 7.36
N GLN A 775 14.44 70.97 8.65
CA GLN A 775 13.38 71.80 9.24
C GLN A 775 13.84 73.26 9.40
N LEU A 776 15.14 73.49 9.54
CA LEU A 776 15.73 74.83 9.64
C LEU A 776 15.58 75.66 8.36
N GLN A 777 15.60 75.02 7.18
CA GLN A 777 15.39 75.70 5.90
C GLN A 777 13.94 76.17 5.73
N LEU A 778 12.97 75.32 6.08
CA LEU A 778 11.55 75.69 6.10
C LEU A 778 11.29 76.82 7.11
N LEU A 779 11.79 76.69 8.33
CA LEU A 779 11.67 77.73 9.36
C LEU A 779 12.28 79.07 8.91
N THR A 780 13.45 79.04 8.28
CA THR A 780 14.10 80.24 7.74
C THR A 780 13.23 80.89 6.65
N HIS A 781 12.59 80.08 5.79
CA HIS A 781 11.71 80.59 4.75
C HIS A 781 10.41 81.19 5.30
N LEU A 782 9.77 80.50 6.25
CA LEU A 782 8.56 80.98 6.94
C LEU A 782 8.82 82.32 7.64
N MET A 783 9.95 82.45 8.32
CA MET A 783 10.34 83.71 8.96
C MET A 783 10.62 84.83 7.95
N ARG A 784 11.19 84.54 6.78
CA ARG A 784 11.36 85.54 5.70
C ARG A 784 10.01 86.01 5.15
N MET A 785 9.05 85.10 4.97
CA MET A 785 7.70 85.44 4.54
C MET A 785 7.00 86.35 5.56
N ALA A 786 7.13 86.03 6.85
CA ALA A 786 6.57 86.84 7.94
C ALA A 786 7.14 88.27 7.96
N VAL A 787 8.46 88.43 7.74
CA VAL A 787 9.08 89.77 7.57
C VAL A 787 8.48 90.53 6.38
N LYS A 788 8.33 89.85 5.24
CA LYS A 788 7.80 90.45 4.00
C LYS A 788 6.33 90.86 4.13
N ALA A 789 5.53 90.07 4.85
CA ALA A 789 4.14 90.36 5.16
C ALA A 789 3.95 91.46 6.21
N GLY A 790 5.04 92.05 6.74
CA GLY A 790 4.98 93.19 7.65
C GLY A 790 4.59 92.85 9.08
N TRP A 791 4.82 91.61 9.53
CA TRP A 791 4.43 91.18 10.87
C TRP A 791 5.20 91.95 11.96
N PRO A 792 4.51 92.61 12.91
CA PRO A 792 5.14 93.55 13.85
C PRO A 792 6.21 92.91 14.75
N GLU A 793 6.03 91.65 15.17
CA GLU A 793 6.90 91.03 16.18
C GLU A 793 8.18 90.42 15.59
N VAL A 794 8.22 90.19 14.27
CA VAL A 794 9.43 89.71 13.56
C VAL A 794 10.45 90.85 13.36
N ARG A 795 10.03 92.10 13.59
CA ARG A 795 10.93 93.26 13.70
C ARG A 795 11.64 93.34 15.06
N SER A 796 11.31 92.47 16.01
CA SER A 796 12.09 92.40 17.25
C SER A 796 13.52 91.94 16.96
N GLU A 797 14.49 92.58 17.59
CA GLU A 797 15.92 92.25 17.46
C GLU A 797 16.19 90.78 17.82
N ALA A 798 15.36 90.19 18.69
CA ALA A 798 15.37 88.79 19.06
C ALA A 798 15.06 87.85 17.87
N ALA A 799 14.05 88.17 17.05
CA ALA A 799 13.70 87.36 15.88
C ALA A 799 14.78 87.42 14.79
N VAL A 800 15.38 88.60 14.57
CA VAL A 800 16.51 88.79 13.64
C VAL A 800 17.75 88.02 14.12
N THR A 801 18.00 88.03 15.44
CA THR A 801 19.12 87.30 16.05
C THR A 801 18.94 85.79 15.94
N LEU A 802 17.72 85.29 16.17
CA LEU A 802 17.39 83.88 15.99
C LEU A 802 17.59 83.42 14.54
N LEU A 803 17.12 84.21 13.56
CA LEU A 803 17.35 83.95 12.13
C LEU A 803 18.83 83.86 11.76
N ARG A 804 19.66 84.79 12.26
CA ARG A 804 21.12 84.78 12.03
C ARG A 804 21.78 83.56 12.67
N ARG A 805 21.29 83.10 13.82
CA ARG A 805 21.81 81.91 14.52
C ARG A 805 21.46 80.62 13.78
N LEU A 806 20.20 80.47 13.36
CA LEU A 806 19.75 79.31 12.59
C LEU A 806 20.44 79.22 11.23
N HIS A 807 20.61 80.36 10.55
CA HIS A 807 21.33 80.41 9.27
C HIS A 807 22.79 79.94 9.41
N ARG A 808 23.48 80.37 10.49
CA ARG A 808 24.83 79.89 10.82
C ARG A 808 24.87 78.40 11.11
N GLN A 809 23.98 77.91 11.98
CA GLN A 809 23.91 76.48 12.32
C GLN A 809 23.64 75.59 11.10
N VAL A 810 22.79 76.03 10.16
CA VAL A 810 22.58 75.31 8.89
C VAL A 810 23.84 75.30 8.03
N GLY A 811 24.52 76.44 7.92
CA GLY A 811 25.79 76.56 7.19
C GLY A 811 26.88 75.65 7.75
N ASP A 812 26.99 75.53 9.07
CA ASP A 812 28.00 74.71 9.74
C ASP A 812 27.72 73.21 9.62
N LEU A 813 26.44 72.80 9.72
CA LEU A 813 26.04 71.40 9.52
C LEU A 813 26.17 70.94 8.05
N LEU A 814 25.86 71.80 7.06
CA LEU A 814 26.07 71.48 5.65
C LEU A 814 27.56 71.31 5.31
N ARG A 815 28.45 72.01 6.02
CA ARG A 815 29.91 71.84 5.92
C ARG A 815 30.41 70.53 6.56
N GLY A 816 29.71 69.98 7.55
CA GLY A 816 30.11 68.77 8.27
C GLY A 816 29.75 67.42 7.63
N VAL A 817 28.78 67.35 6.71
CA VAL A 817 28.27 66.08 6.13
C VAL A 817 29.07 65.60 4.89
N GLY A 818 30.19 66.24 4.56
CA GLY A 818 31.09 65.73 3.52
C GLY A 818 30.52 65.79 2.10
N ALA A 819 29.74 66.83 1.78
CA ALA A 819 29.46 67.18 0.38
C ALA A 819 30.72 67.78 -0.24
N GLY A 820 31.57 66.92 -0.83
CA GLY A 820 32.77 67.35 -1.55
C GLY A 820 32.43 68.32 -2.68
N GLU A 821 32.90 69.56 -2.53
CA GLU A 821 33.28 70.60 -3.49
C GLU A 821 32.58 70.79 -4.86
N ARG A 822 31.50 70.09 -5.20
CA ARG A 822 30.79 70.33 -6.46
C ARG A 822 29.34 70.73 -6.22
N GLY A 823 29.17 72.04 -6.00
CA GLY A 823 27.93 72.76 -6.30
C GLY A 823 26.95 72.93 -5.14
N ALA A 824 27.34 73.64 -4.07
CA ALA A 824 26.37 74.24 -3.16
C ALA A 824 25.75 75.51 -3.79
N PRO A 825 24.42 75.70 -3.77
CA PRO A 825 23.79 76.91 -4.27
C PRO A 825 24.17 78.12 -3.41
N ARG A 826 24.82 79.14 -4.00
CA ARG A 826 25.11 80.41 -3.32
C ARG A 826 23.81 81.15 -2.99
N ILE A 827 23.40 81.14 -1.73
CA ILE A 827 22.27 81.93 -1.25
C ILE A 827 22.75 83.36 -0.99
N ARG A 828 22.53 84.28 -1.93
CA ARG A 828 22.77 85.72 -1.70
C ARG A 828 21.69 86.29 -0.78
N LEU A 829 22.09 86.86 0.35
CA LEU A 829 21.22 87.62 1.22
C LEU A 829 20.96 89.01 0.58
N PRO A 830 19.70 89.44 0.37
CA PRO A 830 19.36 90.65 -0.39
C PRO A 830 19.67 92.00 0.30
N TRP A 831 20.53 92.00 1.32
CA TRP A 831 20.79 93.11 2.23
C TRP A 831 22.29 93.29 2.54
N ALA A 832 23.18 92.51 1.91
CA ALA A 832 24.62 92.75 1.97
C ALA A 832 25.03 93.81 0.93
N ARG A 833 25.69 94.89 1.37
CA ARG A 833 26.22 95.95 0.50
C ARG A 833 27.47 95.43 -0.24
N PRO A 834 27.74 95.85 -1.49
CA PRO A 834 28.94 95.41 -2.21
C PRO A 834 30.20 96.03 -1.57
N GLY A 835 31.13 95.21 -1.07
CA GLY A 835 32.48 95.67 -0.68
C GLY A 835 33.08 95.12 0.62
N GLU A 836 32.35 94.37 1.44
CA GLU A 836 32.92 93.76 2.66
C GLU A 836 33.21 92.27 2.45
N HIS A 837 34.51 91.95 2.41
CA HIS A 837 35.20 90.66 2.46
C HIS A 837 34.51 89.43 1.86
N GLU A 838 35.03 89.02 0.70
CA GLU A 838 35.10 87.62 0.29
C GLU A 838 36.08 86.86 1.21
N SER A 839 35.54 86.03 2.10
CA SER A 839 36.16 84.76 2.50
C SER A 839 35.05 83.70 2.60
N GLU A 840 35.41 82.48 2.18
CA GLU A 840 34.55 81.39 1.65
C GLU A 840 33.29 80.98 2.44
#